data_AF-A0A093I1G0-F1
#
_entry.id   AF-A0A093I1G0-F1
#
_cell.length_a   1.000
_cell.length_b   1.000
_cell.length_c   1.000
_cell.angle_alpha   90.00
_cell.angle_beta   90.00
_cell.angle_gamma   90.00
#
_symmetry.space_group_name_H-M   'P 1'
#
loop_
_entity.id
_entity.type
_entity.pdbx_description
1 polymer ?
#
loop_
_entity_poly.entity_id
_entity_poly.type
_entity_poly.pdbx_seq_one_letter_code
_entity_poly.pdbx_strand_id
1 'polypeptide(L)'
;VALLDILHFQSSNVWTADTLTKVMAYFHTQEVMFTLSSLQTSLKSYLKNLLYQPRQLLSEFQQLDQQQFQTAMKYLFSSRKERLEMGNIILDLDKIRERVFQSPGVNRTLFLVTLEKCFLALSAMECVDILSQVLRESAVRYLQPGVIGSLPKDLQEDAFRNLSTVFKDLYDKTSANTQKALYGWMKQILRKSCNTSEFNESTSWVSAENLWILGRYMVHLPLEEILKINLNEIRLFISYDNATKQLDTVYDITPDLAQAFLDRINSSGFDMRNASTIYRQLGLLVCFYDDMEQMDATVARALLHQMIKCNQLRAFQAEVQKLKAQLLNIAMQNQTLNDTLGSLSDAVVGLTSSQLESLSPEAVHNAISTLNQVSGWAKSQVMILASKYLSYEKVLSFHNVSQMGALVTGISTQSFYSMNPKELSQVIRGTTSQYSSDLSPAQHQGILRKIAASRDFSSSVTDMQGAFFKEISLSDLWKETGYNSSIMKEKELRRSQALYLYKLLSKKNSPADLLSTGQLVKGVTCQLIESMDADYFVNHFQFFERNLHLLSPYQVNCLAWKFWKVSNASMPPFFLLVLPADYLEYVSGSLCVPFIASLGKTEMDLVNPSLHKKSAVLQKVQECLNGSIADEYDVDLLGNLICHLPPASIQGRMSLKAMAAALHQFKLCRQLSHEQKTEIKYKLLELYGSPKNWTAETTLDVGPFIALLSQGELNVLAVKFPDIILQIAKTIGPTSSAEELLSTVFGLVSSATANNRSSVTGPDCVGTRAPSLDEIIKLAEANAFWSVQELKCMDAETFDKNVELLGTVSGFNSSQLIALKEKAKQVWGSLPDWKSYHIVSLGRIALALAENEIEELDLHSIDTISVLSQQTEWTLTQARSILQGFLEDSGHTISTLKSFDLVGLGTILCALNASEIMSIRSAEFSAAVARIGLLFCSTPVLKQFKKMAESAFGIATSWNSSILQEIGAIAGGLNEDELKAFDKNLMPYFQPVAIGRIPAEIFQALSTEQIANLGPENAAMVTKSQRERLNESQLQSLQLALDGARRSTQEMHGSASTTPLAQTPAPSGE
;
A
#
# COMPACT_ATOMS: atom_id res chain seq x y z
N VAL A 1 31.77 -24.13 -17.17
CA VAL A 1 32.84 -25.14 -16.92
C VAL A 1 34.14 -24.48 -16.47
N ALA A 2 34.87 -23.74 -17.32
CA ALA A 2 36.15 -23.13 -16.93
C ALA A 2 36.13 -22.25 -15.65
N LEU A 3 35.08 -21.44 -15.43
CA LEU A 3 34.93 -20.67 -14.18
C LEU A 3 34.80 -21.58 -12.93
N LEU A 4 34.07 -22.68 -13.04
CA LEU A 4 33.86 -23.62 -11.93
C LEU A 4 35.14 -24.41 -11.63
N ASP A 5 35.91 -24.76 -12.65
CA ASP A 5 37.22 -25.40 -12.46
C ASP A 5 38.18 -24.45 -11.74
N ILE A 6 38.22 -23.16 -12.12
CA ILE A 6 39.00 -22.11 -11.44
C ILE A 6 38.60 -21.99 -9.96
N LEU A 7 37.29 -21.94 -9.66
CA LEU A 7 36.78 -21.89 -8.29
C LEU A 7 37.08 -23.17 -7.51
N HIS A 8 37.07 -24.33 -8.17
CA HIS A 8 37.47 -25.61 -7.56
C HIS A 8 38.95 -25.59 -7.15
N PHE A 9 39.84 -25.10 -8.02
CA PHE A 9 41.27 -24.91 -7.72
C PHE A 9 41.49 -23.96 -6.55
N GLN A 10 40.73 -22.87 -6.46
CA GLN A 10 40.78 -21.91 -5.35
C GLN A 10 40.30 -22.52 -4.03
N SER A 11 39.21 -23.28 -4.06
CA SER A 11 38.67 -23.92 -2.85
C SER A 11 39.64 -24.94 -2.22
N SER A 12 40.57 -25.45 -3.04
CA SER A 12 41.54 -26.48 -2.66
C SER A 12 42.95 -25.94 -2.35
N ASN A 13 43.27 -24.69 -2.72
CA ASN A 13 44.63 -24.11 -2.62
C ASN A 13 44.64 -22.62 -2.24
N VAL A 14 45.69 -22.16 -1.56
CA VAL A 14 45.93 -20.71 -1.37
C VAL A 14 46.34 -20.09 -2.71
N TRP A 15 45.66 -19.01 -3.10
CA TRP A 15 45.86 -18.37 -4.41
C TRP A 15 47.24 -17.68 -4.46
N THR A 16 48.13 -18.17 -5.32
CA THR A 16 49.49 -17.68 -5.57
C THR A 16 49.75 -17.51 -7.07
N ALA A 17 50.84 -16.82 -7.46
CA ALA A 17 51.20 -16.68 -8.87
C ALA A 17 51.43 -18.04 -9.57
N ASP A 18 51.86 -19.07 -8.82
CA ASP A 18 52.08 -20.44 -9.32
C ASP A 18 50.77 -21.19 -9.62
N THR A 19 49.71 -20.96 -8.83
CA THR A 19 48.38 -21.55 -9.10
C THR A 19 47.77 -21.06 -10.40
N LEU A 20 48.00 -19.79 -10.79
CA LEU A 20 47.51 -19.25 -12.07
C LEU A 20 48.14 -19.99 -13.26
N THR A 21 49.44 -20.27 -13.18
CA THR A 21 50.19 -21.03 -14.21
C THR A 21 49.67 -22.46 -14.34
N LYS A 22 49.35 -23.11 -13.21
CA LYS A 22 48.75 -24.47 -13.18
C LYS A 22 47.35 -24.51 -13.79
N VAL A 23 46.51 -23.52 -13.49
CA VAL A 23 45.18 -23.37 -14.09
C VAL A 23 45.27 -23.16 -15.61
N MET A 24 46.19 -22.31 -16.07
CA MET A 24 46.41 -22.09 -17.51
C MET A 24 46.93 -23.36 -18.20
N ALA A 25 47.85 -24.10 -17.57
CA ALA A 25 48.33 -25.38 -18.08
C ALA A 25 47.20 -26.41 -18.18
N TYR A 26 46.31 -26.49 -17.19
CA TYR A 26 45.13 -27.36 -17.21
C TYR A 26 44.20 -27.06 -18.40
N PHE A 27 43.89 -25.80 -18.68
CA PHE A 27 43.06 -25.47 -19.85
C PHE A 27 43.77 -25.73 -21.17
N HIS A 28 45.07 -25.49 -21.26
CA HIS A 28 45.87 -25.80 -22.45
C HIS A 28 45.93 -27.31 -22.71
N THR A 29 45.92 -28.16 -21.67
CA THR A 29 45.83 -29.62 -21.83
C THR A 29 44.46 -30.11 -22.29
N GLN A 30 43.41 -29.29 -22.20
CA GLN A 30 42.07 -29.56 -22.73
C GLN A 30 41.87 -28.95 -24.14
N GLU A 31 42.96 -28.61 -24.83
CA GLU A 31 42.97 -27.98 -26.16
C GLU A 31 42.31 -26.59 -26.22
N VAL A 32 42.07 -25.94 -25.08
CA VAL A 32 41.48 -24.60 -25.02
C VAL A 32 42.58 -23.55 -24.81
N MET A 33 42.96 -22.86 -25.88
CA MET A 33 44.01 -21.84 -25.87
C MET A 33 43.45 -20.46 -25.48
N PHE A 34 43.76 -19.99 -24.27
CA PHE A 34 43.41 -18.63 -23.81
C PHE A 34 44.66 -17.81 -23.49
N THR A 35 44.59 -16.50 -23.70
CA THR A 35 45.49 -15.54 -23.03
C THR A 35 44.86 -15.08 -21.72
N LEU A 36 45.67 -14.60 -20.76
CA LEU A 36 45.15 -14.07 -19.50
C LEU A 36 44.12 -12.95 -19.74
N SER A 37 44.40 -12.04 -20.68
CA SER A 37 43.49 -10.94 -21.06
C SER A 37 42.18 -11.42 -21.70
N SER A 38 42.24 -12.43 -22.58
CA SER A 38 41.04 -12.99 -23.20
C SER A 38 40.17 -13.77 -22.21
N LEU A 39 40.79 -14.52 -21.28
CA LEU A 39 40.08 -15.20 -20.19
C LEU A 39 39.39 -14.20 -19.27
N GLN A 40 40.10 -13.13 -18.88
CA GLN A 40 39.56 -12.04 -18.06
C GLN A 40 38.32 -11.38 -18.68
N THR A 41 38.41 -11.03 -19.97
CA THR A 41 37.30 -10.39 -20.69
C THR A 41 36.12 -11.35 -20.85
N SER A 42 36.40 -12.62 -21.15
CA SER A 42 35.38 -13.66 -21.33
C SER A 42 34.64 -13.95 -20.02
N LEU A 43 35.33 -14.05 -18.88
CA LEU A 43 34.72 -14.28 -17.57
C LEU A 43 33.81 -13.12 -17.16
N LYS A 44 34.26 -11.87 -17.34
CA LYS A 44 33.45 -10.69 -17.04
C LYS A 44 32.20 -10.60 -17.92
N SER A 45 32.34 -10.93 -19.21
CA SER A 45 31.24 -10.99 -20.17
C SER A 45 30.24 -12.09 -19.82
N TYR A 46 30.74 -13.30 -19.53
CA TYR A 46 29.94 -14.46 -19.16
C TYR A 46 29.15 -14.23 -17.86
N LEU A 47 29.79 -13.75 -16.80
CA LEU A 47 29.12 -13.42 -15.54
C LEU A 47 28.05 -12.32 -15.70
N LYS A 48 28.29 -11.35 -16.59
CA LYS A 48 27.29 -10.34 -16.91
C LYS A 48 26.12 -10.94 -17.70
N ASN A 49 26.36 -11.85 -18.63
CA ASN A 49 25.32 -12.52 -19.42
C ASN A 49 24.47 -13.50 -18.58
N LEU A 50 25.08 -14.20 -17.62
CA LEU A 50 24.37 -15.13 -16.72
C LEU A 50 23.25 -14.45 -15.92
N LEU A 51 23.42 -13.18 -15.55
CA LEU A 51 22.38 -12.40 -14.86
C LEU A 51 21.12 -12.18 -15.70
N TYR A 52 21.26 -12.23 -17.03
CA TYR A 52 20.25 -11.84 -18.00
C TYR A 52 19.78 -13.02 -18.88
N GLN A 53 20.34 -14.22 -18.70
CA GLN A 53 19.96 -15.43 -19.44
C GLN A 53 19.67 -16.61 -18.48
N PRO A 54 18.63 -16.50 -17.64
CA PRO A 54 18.36 -17.49 -16.59
C PRO A 54 18.01 -18.88 -17.15
N ARG A 55 17.39 -18.96 -18.34
CA ARG A 55 17.10 -20.23 -19.03
C ARG A 55 18.39 -20.94 -19.48
N GLN A 56 19.38 -20.19 -19.97
CA GLN A 56 20.68 -20.76 -20.31
C GLN A 56 21.41 -21.24 -19.06
N LEU A 57 21.36 -20.47 -17.98
CA LEU A 57 21.91 -20.87 -16.69
C LEU A 57 21.31 -22.20 -16.19
N LEU A 58 19.99 -22.40 -16.35
CA LEU A 58 19.32 -23.67 -16.00
C LEU A 58 19.90 -24.85 -16.78
N SER A 59 20.00 -24.70 -18.11
CA SER A 59 20.57 -25.73 -19.00
C SER A 59 22.02 -26.06 -18.61
N GLU A 60 22.82 -25.03 -18.30
CA GLU A 60 24.21 -25.22 -17.87
C GLU A 60 24.29 -26.00 -16.54
N PHE A 61 23.48 -25.66 -15.53
CA PHE A 61 23.40 -26.44 -14.29
C PHE A 61 22.94 -27.89 -14.52
N GLN A 62 22.01 -28.11 -15.45
CA GLN A 62 21.55 -29.45 -15.82
C GLN A 62 22.63 -30.28 -16.52
N GLN A 63 23.65 -29.66 -17.12
CA GLN A 63 24.77 -30.36 -17.76
C GLN A 63 25.96 -30.63 -16.82
N LEU A 64 26.04 -29.96 -15.66
CA LEU A 64 27.12 -30.18 -14.70
C LEU A 64 27.08 -31.60 -14.11
N ASP A 65 28.26 -32.21 -13.95
CA ASP A 65 28.43 -33.43 -13.15
C ASP A 65 28.25 -33.16 -11.65
N GLN A 66 28.21 -34.22 -10.85
CA GLN A 66 27.95 -34.11 -9.41
C GLN A 66 28.99 -33.26 -8.67
N GLN A 67 30.28 -33.38 -9.00
CA GLN A 67 31.36 -32.68 -8.30
C GLN A 67 31.40 -31.19 -8.66
N GLN A 68 31.18 -30.88 -9.94
CA GLN A 68 31.06 -29.51 -10.44
C GLN A 68 29.82 -28.83 -9.87
N PHE A 69 28.69 -29.55 -9.79
CA PHE A 69 27.45 -29.04 -9.20
C PHE A 69 27.62 -28.70 -7.72
N GLN A 70 28.21 -29.60 -6.92
CA GLN A 70 28.51 -29.34 -5.52
C GLN A 70 29.41 -28.11 -5.33
N THR A 71 30.44 -27.97 -6.17
CA THR A 71 31.35 -26.81 -6.14
C THR A 71 30.60 -25.51 -6.45
N ALA A 72 29.74 -25.51 -7.47
CA ALA A 72 28.93 -24.35 -7.85
C ALA A 72 27.97 -23.93 -6.73
N MET A 73 27.27 -24.88 -6.12
CA MET A 73 26.30 -24.61 -5.04
C MET A 73 26.99 -24.13 -3.76
N LYS A 74 28.09 -24.77 -3.36
CA LYS A 74 28.88 -24.34 -2.19
C LYS A 74 29.35 -22.90 -2.32
N TYR A 75 29.73 -22.49 -3.52
CA TYR A 75 30.20 -21.13 -3.78
C TYR A 75 29.06 -20.10 -3.83
N LEU A 76 27.94 -20.42 -4.48
CA LEU A 76 26.79 -19.51 -4.53
C LEU A 76 26.23 -19.19 -3.14
N PHE A 77 26.27 -20.18 -2.24
CA PHE A 77 25.72 -20.08 -0.88
C PHE A 77 26.77 -19.94 0.23
N SER A 78 28.08 -19.78 -0.09
CA SER A 78 29.10 -19.55 0.94
C SER A 78 28.95 -18.15 1.56
N SER A 79 29.08 -18.07 2.89
CA SER A 79 29.11 -16.80 3.63
C SER A 79 30.49 -16.13 3.66
N ARG A 80 31.48 -16.73 3.00
CA ARG A 80 32.85 -16.21 2.97
C ARG A 80 32.96 -15.10 1.94
N LYS A 81 33.55 -13.97 2.37
CA LYS A 81 33.95 -12.88 1.47
C LYS A 81 35.11 -13.35 0.61
N GLU A 82 34.82 -13.77 -0.61
CA GLU A 82 35.82 -14.32 -1.51
C GLU A 82 36.13 -13.28 -2.60
N ARG A 83 37.37 -12.79 -2.63
CA ARG A 83 37.89 -12.01 -3.75
C ARG A 83 38.73 -12.94 -4.61
N LEU A 84 38.40 -13.01 -5.90
CA LEU A 84 39.20 -13.75 -6.86
C LEU A 84 40.22 -12.77 -7.47
N GLU A 85 41.49 -12.95 -7.11
CA GLU A 85 42.60 -12.09 -7.55
C GLU A 85 43.37 -12.74 -8.70
N MET A 86 43.03 -12.42 -9.94
CA MET A 86 43.78 -12.89 -11.12
C MET A 86 44.69 -11.80 -11.65
N GLY A 87 45.91 -11.71 -11.10
CA GLY A 87 46.88 -10.67 -11.44
C GLY A 87 46.37 -9.29 -11.01
N ASN A 88 46.15 -8.38 -11.95
CA ASN A 88 45.68 -7.01 -11.66
C ASN A 88 44.15 -6.86 -11.55
N ILE A 89 43.37 -7.95 -11.64
CA ILE A 89 41.91 -7.91 -11.55
C ILE A 89 41.45 -8.53 -10.23
N ILE A 90 40.72 -7.73 -9.45
CA ILE A 90 39.95 -8.17 -8.28
C ILE A 90 38.49 -8.35 -8.75
N LEU A 91 38.05 -9.60 -8.90
CA LEU A 91 36.63 -9.89 -9.07
C LEU A 91 36.00 -9.93 -7.68
N ASP A 92 35.14 -8.96 -7.41
CA ASP A 92 34.31 -8.89 -6.21
C ASP A 92 33.13 -9.85 -6.38
N LEU A 93 33.35 -11.09 -5.93
CA LEU A 93 32.40 -12.17 -6.09
C LEU A 93 31.17 -11.98 -5.20
N ASP A 94 31.32 -11.30 -4.06
CA ASP A 94 30.20 -10.94 -3.19
C ASP A 94 29.23 -10.01 -3.91
N LYS A 95 29.75 -8.97 -4.57
CA LYS A 95 28.92 -8.03 -5.37
C LYS A 95 28.25 -8.72 -6.57
N ILE A 96 28.91 -9.73 -7.15
CA ILE A 96 28.32 -10.54 -8.23
C ILE A 96 27.22 -11.43 -7.69
N ARG A 97 27.46 -12.12 -6.56
CA ARG A 97 26.47 -12.94 -5.85
C ARG A 97 25.23 -12.11 -5.48
N GLU A 98 25.44 -10.91 -4.93
CA GLU A 98 24.35 -9.98 -4.61
C GLU A 98 23.50 -9.65 -5.85
N ARG A 99 24.14 -9.34 -6.98
CA ARG A 99 23.44 -9.08 -8.25
C ARG A 99 22.72 -10.31 -8.81
N VAL A 100 23.28 -11.51 -8.60
CA VAL A 100 22.68 -12.78 -9.01
C VAL A 100 21.37 -13.02 -8.26
N PHE A 101 21.38 -12.88 -6.92
CA PHE A 101 20.16 -13.05 -6.12
C PHE A 101 19.16 -11.90 -6.29
N GLN A 102 19.59 -10.73 -6.78
CA GLN A 102 18.71 -9.63 -7.18
C GLN A 102 18.05 -9.83 -8.57
N SER A 103 18.39 -10.90 -9.31
CA SER A 103 17.78 -11.22 -10.61
C SER A 103 16.65 -12.24 -10.44
N PRO A 104 15.37 -11.86 -10.66
CA PRO A 104 14.23 -12.75 -10.43
C PRO A 104 14.27 -14.06 -11.23
N GLY A 105 14.80 -14.00 -12.45
CA GLY A 105 14.95 -15.17 -13.32
C GLY A 105 15.98 -16.16 -12.78
N VAL A 106 17.09 -15.69 -12.21
CA VAL A 106 18.13 -16.58 -11.68
C VAL A 106 17.65 -17.30 -10.41
N ASN A 107 16.90 -16.64 -9.55
CA ASN A 107 16.30 -17.28 -8.37
C ASN A 107 15.34 -18.41 -8.75
N ARG A 108 14.56 -18.28 -9.85
CA ARG A 108 13.77 -19.40 -10.39
C ARG A 108 14.65 -20.56 -10.83
N THR A 109 15.71 -20.26 -11.57
CA THR A 109 16.66 -21.28 -12.02
C THR A 109 17.24 -22.05 -10.84
N LEU A 110 17.70 -21.35 -9.80
CA LEU A 110 18.24 -21.96 -8.58
C LEU A 110 17.21 -22.83 -7.87
N PHE A 111 15.95 -22.39 -7.79
CA PHE A 111 14.87 -23.17 -7.21
C PHE A 111 14.62 -24.49 -7.97
N LEU A 112 14.45 -24.43 -9.30
CA LEU A 112 14.20 -25.62 -10.12
C LEU A 112 15.36 -26.61 -10.07
N VAL A 113 16.59 -26.12 -10.20
CA VAL A 113 17.81 -26.93 -10.12
C VAL A 113 17.93 -27.61 -8.74
N THR A 114 17.52 -26.92 -7.68
CA THR A 114 17.53 -27.49 -6.33
C THR A 114 16.57 -28.67 -6.22
N LEU A 115 15.37 -28.58 -6.80
CA LEU A 115 14.41 -29.69 -6.81
C LEU A 115 14.86 -30.85 -7.68
N GLU A 116 15.41 -30.58 -8.86
CA GLU A 116 15.77 -31.61 -9.85
C GLU A 116 17.07 -32.36 -9.51
N LYS A 117 18.09 -31.65 -9.03
CA LYS A 117 19.45 -32.21 -8.88
C LYS A 117 19.96 -32.24 -7.45
N CYS A 118 19.59 -31.29 -6.59
CA CYS A 118 20.22 -31.18 -5.27
C CYS A 118 20.01 -32.44 -4.43
N PHE A 119 18.76 -32.91 -4.31
CA PHE A 119 18.43 -34.10 -3.52
C PHE A 119 19.09 -35.40 -4.01
N LEU A 120 19.63 -35.41 -5.23
CA LEU A 120 20.41 -36.52 -5.79
C LEU A 120 21.92 -36.36 -5.55
N ALA A 121 22.40 -35.11 -5.40
CA ALA A 121 23.82 -34.77 -5.41
C ALA A 121 24.39 -34.35 -4.05
N LEU A 122 23.57 -33.82 -3.14
CA LEU A 122 23.93 -33.25 -1.84
C LEU A 122 23.11 -33.90 -0.70
N SER A 123 23.45 -33.61 0.55
CA SER A 123 22.66 -34.10 1.68
C SER A 123 21.27 -33.42 1.71
N ALA A 124 20.25 -34.14 2.18
CA ALA A 124 18.88 -33.61 2.24
C ALA A 124 18.79 -32.31 3.06
N MET A 125 19.60 -32.18 4.11
CA MET A 125 19.67 -30.98 4.94
C MET A 125 20.25 -29.77 4.20
N GLU A 126 21.39 -29.92 3.51
CA GLU A 126 21.98 -28.84 2.70
C GLU A 126 21.01 -28.38 1.60
N CYS A 127 20.26 -29.31 0.99
CA CYS A 127 19.26 -28.96 -0.01
C CYS A 127 18.05 -28.23 0.57
N VAL A 128 17.61 -28.61 1.77
CA VAL A 128 16.54 -27.90 2.49
C VAL A 128 17.00 -26.49 2.88
N ASP A 129 18.26 -26.30 3.30
CA ASP A 129 18.81 -24.98 3.62
C ASP A 129 18.88 -24.08 2.39
N ILE A 130 19.37 -24.61 1.26
CA ILE A 130 19.38 -23.89 -0.03
C ILE A 130 17.96 -23.51 -0.45
N LEU A 131 17.04 -24.48 -0.41
CA LEU A 131 15.64 -24.28 -0.79
C LEU A 131 14.96 -23.25 0.12
N SER A 132 15.24 -23.30 1.43
CA SER A 132 14.78 -22.34 2.43
C SER A 132 15.25 -20.93 2.09
N GLN A 133 16.53 -20.75 1.75
CA GLN A 133 17.07 -19.44 1.38
C GLN A 133 16.43 -18.89 0.10
N VAL A 134 16.31 -19.71 -0.95
CA VAL A 134 15.70 -19.28 -2.22
C VAL A 134 14.20 -18.95 -2.04
N LEU A 135 13.48 -19.75 -1.26
CA LEU A 135 12.06 -19.51 -1.00
C LEU A 135 11.81 -18.31 -0.08
N ARG A 136 12.67 -18.03 0.91
CA ARG A 136 12.51 -16.86 1.80
C ARG A 136 12.59 -15.53 1.02
N GLU A 137 13.40 -15.48 -0.04
CA GLU A 137 13.58 -14.29 -0.89
C GLU A 137 12.41 -14.06 -1.87
N SER A 138 11.79 -15.12 -2.43
CA SER A 138 10.73 -14.96 -3.46
C SER A 138 9.67 -16.07 -3.52
N ALA A 139 9.20 -16.54 -2.35
CA ALA A 139 8.24 -17.63 -2.15
C ALA A 139 7.04 -17.71 -3.09
N VAL A 140 6.38 -16.56 -3.34
CA VAL A 140 5.11 -16.47 -4.09
C VAL A 140 5.25 -16.98 -5.52
N ARG A 141 6.44 -16.82 -6.11
CA ARG A 141 6.63 -16.93 -7.57
C ARG A 141 6.97 -18.35 -8.03
N TYR A 142 7.40 -19.22 -7.12
CA TYR A 142 7.97 -20.52 -7.47
C TYR A 142 7.13 -21.70 -6.98
N LEU A 143 6.41 -21.52 -5.86
CA LEU A 143 5.51 -22.54 -5.32
C LEU A 143 4.18 -22.50 -6.09
N GLN A 144 4.17 -23.18 -7.24
CA GLN A 144 2.97 -23.41 -8.05
C GLN A 144 2.50 -24.86 -7.87
N PRO A 145 1.18 -25.16 -8.01
CA PRO A 145 0.64 -26.50 -7.79
C PRO A 145 1.36 -27.59 -8.60
N GLY A 146 1.73 -27.30 -9.85
CA GLY A 146 2.45 -28.23 -10.72
C GLY A 146 3.86 -28.59 -10.24
N VAL A 147 4.52 -27.71 -9.48
CA VAL A 147 5.88 -27.96 -8.95
C VAL A 147 5.84 -28.76 -7.66
N ILE A 148 4.76 -28.69 -6.88
CA ILE A 148 4.67 -29.45 -5.62
C ILE A 148 4.76 -30.95 -5.86
N GLY A 149 4.29 -31.44 -7.01
CA GLY A 149 4.43 -32.84 -7.41
C GLY A 149 5.87 -33.31 -7.60
N SER A 150 6.83 -32.40 -7.81
CA SER A 150 8.26 -32.73 -7.91
C SER A 150 9.01 -32.66 -6.58
N LEU A 151 8.34 -32.28 -5.48
CA LEU A 151 8.95 -32.36 -4.16
C LEU A 151 9.31 -33.81 -3.80
N PRO A 152 10.44 -34.04 -3.10
CA PRO A 152 10.82 -35.38 -2.66
C PRO A 152 9.71 -36.03 -1.83
N LYS A 153 9.40 -37.29 -2.14
CA LYS A 153 8.34 -38.06 -1.46
C LYS A 153 8.81 -38.80 -0.21
N ASP A 154 10.12 -38.94 -0.07
CA ASP A 154 10.79 -39.63 1.01
C ASP A 154 11.94 -38.73 1.50
N LEU A 155 11.76 -38.09 2.65
CA LEU A 155 12.74 -37.22 3.31
C LEU A 155 13.05 -37.78 4.69
N GLN A 156 14.28 -37.53 5.16
CA GLN A 156 14.60 -37.73 6.58
C GLN A 156 13.73 -36.81 7.44
N GLU A 157 13.43 -37.25 8.66
CA GLU A 157 12.48 -36.59 9.55
C GLU A 157 12.86 -35.13 9.84
N ASP A 158 14.12 -34.84 10.16
CA ASP A 158 14.61 -33.49 10.42
C ASP A 158 14.51 -32.58 9.17
N ALA A 159 14.86 -33.11 8.00
CA ALA A 159 14.75 -32.38 6.73
C ALA A 159 13.29 -32.05 6.39
N PHE A 160 12.38 -33.00 6.64
CA PHE A 160 10.94 -32.79 6.47
C PHE A 160 10.39 -31.75 7.45
N ARG A 161 10.79 -31.78 8.73
CA ARG A 161 10.38 -30.79 9.74
C ARG A 161 10.87 -29.39 9.41
N ASN A 162 12.14 -29.25 9.00
CA ASN A 162 12.71 -27.96 8.61
C ASN A 162 12.01 -27.39 7.38
N LEU A 163 11.77 -28.22 6.36
CA LEU A 163 11.06 -27.79 5.15
C LEU A 163 9.59 -27.44 5.43
N SER A 164 8.91 -28.21 6.30
CA SER A 164 7.54 -27.91 6.74
C SER A 164 7.47 -26.58 7.49
N THR A 165 8.49 -26.25 8.28
CA THR A 165 8.59 -24.95 8.97
C THR A 165 8.72 -23.80 7.96
N VAL A 166 9.53 -23.98 6.90
CA VAL A 166 9.63 -22.99 5.81
C VAL A 166 8.28 -22.82 5.12
N PHE A 167 7.58 -23.90 4.76
CA PHE A 167 6.26 -23.78 4.12
C PHE A 167 5.22 -23.11 5.03
N LYS A 168 5.27 -23.38 6.34
CA LYS A 168 4.46 -22.67 7.33
C LYS A 168 4.73 -21.16 7.33
N ASP A 169 5.99 -20.74 7.33
CA ASP A 169 6.39 -19.32 7.25
C ASP A 169 5.93 -18.64 5.94
N LEU A 170 5.73 -19.43 4.88
CA LEU A 170 5.39 -18.95 3.54
C LEU A 170 3.90 -19.07 3.19
N TYR A 171 3.07 -19.64 4.06
CA TYR A 171 1.67 -19.92 3.79
C TYR A 171 0.93 -18.71 3.21
N ASP A 172 1.02 -17.54 3.86
CA ASP A 172 0.35 -16.29 3.43
C ASP A 172 0.84 -15.73 2.10
N LYS A 173 2.02 -16.14 1.67
CA LYS A 173 2.64 -15.70 0.42
C LYS A 173 2.32 -16.65 -0.74
N THR A 174 1.53 -17.70 -0.54
CA THR A 174 1.21 -18.68 -1.58
C THR A 174 -0.27 -18.65 -1.95
N SER A 175 -0.59 -19.12 -3.15
CA SER A 175 -1.98 -19.23 -3.61
C SER A 175 -2.73 -20.33 -2.83
N ALA A 176 -4.05 -20.23 -2.74
CA ALA A 176 -4.89 -21.22 -2.07
C ALA A 176 -4.75 -22.62 -2.70
N ASN A 177 -4.64 -22.71 -4.03
CA ASN A 177 -4.37 -23.99 -4.69
C ASN A 177 -2.98 -24.56 -4.32
N THR A 178 -1.95 -23.71 -4.24
CA THR A 178 -0.61 -24.10 -3.78
C THR A 178 -0.66 -24.57 -2.33
N GLN A 179 -1.37 -23.86 -1.46
CA GLN A 179 -1.54 -24.25 -0.05
C GLN A 179 -2.18 -25.64 0.07
N LYS A 180 -3.25 -25.89 -0.69
CA LYS A 180 -3.93 -27.19 -0.70
C LYS A 180 -3.04 -28.32 -1.21
N ALA A 181 -2.26 -28.06 -2.26
CA ALA A 181 -1.31 -29.02 -2.80
C ALA A 181 -0.17 -29.34 -1.82
N LEU A 182 0.39 -28.32 -1.13
CA LEU A 182 1.42 -28.51 -0.11
C LEU A 182 0.88 -29.34 1.07
N TYR A 183 -0.34 -29.04 1.53
CA TYR A 183 -1.02 -29.89 2.51
C TYR A 183 -1.16 -31.33 2.03
N GLY A 184 -1.53 -31.56 0.77
CA GLY A 184 -1.59 -32.90 0.18
C GLY A 184 -0.26 -33.65 0.25
N TRP A 185 0.84 -32.97 -0.07
CA TRP A 185 2.20 -33.52 0.06
C TRP A 185 2.57 -33.84 1.51
N MET A 186 2.35 -32.91 2.44
CA MET A 186 2.61 -33.14 3.88
C MET A 186 1.80 -34.32 4.41
N LYS A 187 0.50 -34.38 4.08
CA LYS A 187 -0.40 -35.47 4.46
C LYS A 187 0.11 -36.83 3.98
N GLN A 188 0.64 -36.89 2.75
CA GLN A 188 1.17 -38.14 2.20
C GLN A 188 2.37 -38.66 3.01
N ILE A 189 3.29 -37.79 3.43
CA ILE A 189 4.47 -38.16 4.21
C ILE A 189 4.08 -38.53 5.64
N LEU A 190 3.27 -37.71 6.30
CA LEU A 190 2.82 -37.96 7.68
C LEU A 190 2.04 -39.28 7.80
N ARG A 191 1.19 -39.60 6.82
CA ARG A 191 0.43 -40.86 6.82
C ARG A 191 1.32 -42.09 6.63
N LYS A 192 2.43 -41.99 5.88
CA LYS A 192 3.41 -43.08 5.72
C LYS A 192 4.18 -43.37 7.01
N SER A 193 4.48 -42.34 7.81
CA SER A 193 5.22 -42.48 9.08
C SER A 193 4.41 -43.18 10.19
N CYS A 194 3.09 -43.28 10.03
CA CYS A 194 2.23 -44.05 10.92
C CYS A 194 2.31 -45.55 10.55
N ASN A 195 2.95 -46.37 11.38
CA ASN A 195 3.11 -47.81 11.15
C ASN A 195 1.76 -48.50 10.86
N THR A 196 1.65 -49.09 9.67
CA THR A 196 0.45 -49.73 9.11
C THR A 196 0.06 -51.06 9.79
N SER A 197 0.73 -51.48 10.87
CA SER A 197 0.57 -52.81 11.46
C SER A 197 -0.47 -52.91 12.59
N GLU A 198 -1.02 -51.81 13.11
CA GLU A 198 -1.95 -51.84 14.26
C GLU A 198 -3.26 -51.04 14.10
N PHE A 199 -3.55 -50.46 12.93
CA PHE A 199 -4.75 -49.65 12.75
C PHE A 199 -5.90 -50.44 12.12
N ASN A 200 -7.00 -50.60 12.87
CA ASN A 200 -8.32 -50.82 12.29
C ASN A 200 -8.71 -49.59 11.45
N GLU A 201 -9.51 -49.76 10.39
CA GLU A 201 -9.94 -48.69 9.46
C GLU A 201 -10.68 -47.51 10.12
N SER A 202 -11.00 -47.60 11.42
CA SER A 202 -11.75 -46.61 12.19
C SER A 202 -10.91 -45.52 12.89
N THR A 203 -9.59 -45.66 12.98
CA THR A 203 -8.73 -44.78 13.79
C THR A 203 -8.00 -43.73 12.94
N SER A 204 -8.08 -42.45 13.32
CA SER A 204 -7.46 -41.32 12.61
C SER A 204 -5.93 -41.43 12.60
N TRP A 205 -5.30 -40.99 11.49
CA TRP A 205 -3.84 -40.91 11.36
C TRP A 205 -3.26 -39.66 12.06
N VAL A 206 -4.10 -38.73 12.52
CA VAL A 206 -3.67 -37.45 13.06
C VAL A 206 -3.35 -37.59 14.56
N SER A 207 -2.06 -37.48 14.90
CA SER A 207 -1.53 -37.37 16.27
C SER A 207 -1.31 -35.91 16.68
N ALA A 208 -1.00 -35.66 17.95
CA ALA A 208 -0.61 -34.33 18.43
C ALA A 208 0.60 -33.77 17.68
N GLU A 209 1.58 -34.63 17.37
CA GLU A 209 2.76 -34.29 16.59
C GLU A 209 2.45 -33.92 15.14
N ASN A 210 1.53 -34.64 14.50
CA ASN A 210 1.07 -34.32 13.16
C ASN A 210 0.43 -32.92 13.12
N LEU A 211 -0.34 -32.57 14.15
CA LEU A 211 -0.91 -31.22 14.27
C LEU A 211 0.18 -30.17 14.42
N TRP A 212 1.21 -30.38 15.25
CA TRP A 212 2.32 -29.42 15.38
C TRP A 212 3.12 -29.23 14.09
N ILE A 213 3.37 -30.30 13.33
CA ILE A 213 4.06 -30.23 12.04
C ILE A 213 3.21 -29.52 11.00
N LEU A 214 1.91 -29.84 10.91
CA LEU A 214 0.98 -29.18 9.99
C LEU A 214 0.90 -27.68 10.27
N GLY A 215 1.00 -27.27 11.54
CA GLY A 215 0.98 -25.87 11.90
C GLY A 215 -0.30 -25.21 11.40
N ARG A 216 -0.13 -24.24 10.50
CA ARG A 216 -1.24 -23.53 9.85
C ARG A 216 -2.03 -24.36 8.84
N TYR A 217 -1.41 -25.35 8.21
CA TYR A 217 -2.06 -26.22 7.22
C TYR A 217 -3.16 -27.11 7.81
N MET A 218 -3.33 -27.11 9.14
CA MET A 218 -4.42 -27.82 9.81
C MET A 218 -5.81 -27.34 9.38
N VAL A 219 -5.95 -26.11 8.86
CA VAL A 219 -7.21 -25.59 8.28
C VAL A 219 -7.68 -26.37 7.05
N HIS A 220 -6.82 -27.18 6.44
CA HIS A 220 -7.20 -28.03 5.30
C HIS A 220 -7.59 -29.46 5.69
N LEU A 221 -7.59 -29.79 6.99
CA LEU A 221 -8.06 -31.08 7.48
C LEU A 221 -9.55 -31.27 7.16
N PRO A 222 -9.95 -32.42 6.60
CA PRO A 222 -11.36 -32.74 6.40
C PRO A 222 -12.10 -32.79 7.75
N LEU A 223 -13.35 -32.35 7.75
CA LEU A 223 -14.22 -32.38 8.93
C LEU A 223 -14.31 -33.80 9.52
N GLU A 224 -14.46 -34.81 8.68
CA GLU A 224 -14.57 -36.20 9.14
C GLU A 224 -13.28 -36.72 9.77
N GLU A 225 -12.13 -36.18 9.39
CA GLU A 225 -10.84 -36.54 9.99
C GLU A 225 -10.70 -35.92 11.38
N ILE A 226 -11.09 -34.64 11.54
CA ILE A 226 -11.05 -33.93 12.83
C ILE A 226 -11.89 -34.65 13.87
N LEU A 227 -13.11 -35.06 13.50
CA LEU A 227 -14.02 -35.78 14.38
C LEU A 227 -13.51 -37.19 14.77
N LYS A 228 -12.52 -37.74 14.07
CA LYS A 228 -11.92 -39.06 14.36
C LYS A 228 -10.60 -38.99 15.14
N ILE A 229 -10.00 -37.81 15.34
CA ILE A 229 -8.71 -37.64 16.06
C ILE A 229 -8.78 -38.28 17.44
N ASN A 230 -7.84 -39.15 17.84
CA ASN A 230 -7.91 -39.80 19.16
C ASN A 230 -8.04 -38.78 20.31
N LEU A 231 -8.93 -39.04 21.29
CA LEU A 231 -9.20 -38.12 22.40
C LEU A 231 -7.96 -37.83 23.28
N ASN A 232 -7.05 -38.80 23.43
CA ASN A 232 -5.79 -38.57 24.13
C ASN A 232 -4.84 -37.68 23.32
N GLU A 233 -4.79 -37.86 22.00
CA GLU A 233 -3.94 -37.07 21.10
C GLU A 233 -4.39 -35.61 21.04
N ILE A 234 -5.69 -35.35 20.89
CA ILE A 234 -6.19 -33.96 20.89
C ILE A 234 -5.98 -33.29 22.26
N ARG A 235 -6.11 -34.06 23.36
CA ARG A 235 -5.81 -33.58 24.70
C ARG A 235 -4.33 -33.26 24.87
N LEU A 236 -3.43 -34.10 24.34
CA LEU A 236 -2.00 -33.84 24.32
C LEU A 236 -1.70 -32.57 23.53
N PHE A 237 -2.27 -32.43 22.33
CA PHE A 237 -2.10 -31.23 21.50
C PHE A 237 -2.47 -29.96 22.26
N ILE A 238 -3.67 -29.89 22.85
CA ILE A 238 -4.17 -28.67 23.50
C ILE A 238 -3.45 -28.35 24.82
N SER A 239 -2.94 -29.38 25.52
CA SER A 239 -2.29 -29.21 26.83
C SER A 239 -0.88 -28.62 26.78
N TYR A 240 -0.24 -28.54 25.60
CA TYR A 240 1.10 -27.95 25.45
C TYR A 240 1.03 -26.43 25.26
N ASP A 241 1.94 -25.69 25.91
CA ASP A 241 2.03 -24.22 25.85
C ASP A 241 2.19 -23.64 24.43
N ASN A 242 2.65 -24.44 23.47
CA ASN A 242 2.85 -24.01 22.09
C ASN A 242 1.59 -24.12 21.21
N ALA A 243 0.54 -24.82 21.69
CA ALA A 243 -0.71 -25.03 20.96
C ALA A 243 -1.40 -23.69 20.65
N THR A 244 -1.42 -22.79 21.63
CA THR A 244 -1.99 -21.45 21.52
C THR A 244 -1.32 -20.65 20.42
N LYS A 245 0.02 -20.63 20.38
CA LYS A 245 0.78 -19.90 19.35
C LYS A 245 0.47 -20.42 17.95
N GLN A 246 0.15 -21.70 17.82
CA GLN A 246 -0.25 -22.29 16.55
C GLN A 246 -1.72 -21.97 16.20
N LEU A 247 -2.63 -22.11 17.15
CA LEU A 247 -4.05 -21.77 16.97
C LEU A 247 -4.26 -20.27 16.78
N ASP A 248 -3.32 -19.43 17.21
CA ASP A 248 -3.29 -18.00 16.90
C ASP A 248 -2.89 -17.72 15.44
N THR A 249 -2.47 -18.72 14.64
CA THR A 249 -2.07 -18.53 13.24
C THR A 249 -3.12 -18.97 12.21
N VAL A 250 -4.24 -19.56 12.62
CA VAL A 250 -5.29 -20.11 11.74
C VAL A 250 -6.39 -19.09 11.41
N TYR A 251 -6.01 -17.93 10.89
CA TYR A 251 -6.91 -16.80 10.60
C TYR A 251 -8.01 -17.07 9.57
N ASP A 252 -7.84 -18.13 8.77
CA ASP A 252 -8.70 -18.58 7.68
C ASP A 252 -9.51 -19.84 8.02
N ILE A 253 -9.55 -20.24 9.31
CA ILE A 253 -10.40 -21.34 9.77
C ILE A 253 -11.89 -21.00 9.56
N THR A 254 -12.65 -21.98 9.06
CA THR A 254 -14.11 -21.84 8.87
C THR A 254 -14.88 -22.20 10.14
N PRO A 255 -16.11 -21.70 10.34
CA PRO A 255 -16.95 -22.04 11.48
C PRO A 255 -17.11 -23.54 11.69
N ASP A 256 -17.39 -24.30 10.62
CA ASP A 256 -17.58 -25.75 10.71
C ASP A 256 -16.32 -26.48 11.21
N LEU A 257 -15.14 -26.08 10.72
CA LEU A 257 -13.87 -26.67 11.15
C LEU A 257 -13.54 -26.28 12.58
N ALA A 258 -13.74 -25.01 12.93
CA ALA A 258 -13.52 -24.53 14.30
C ALA A 258 -14.41 -25.26 15.29
N GLN A 259 -15.71 -25.42 14.97
CA GLN A 259 -16.66 -26.15 15.81
C GLN A 259 -16.25 -27.62 15.97
N ALA A 260 -15.85 -28.30 14.89
CA ALA A 260 -15.39 -29.68 14.99
C ALA A 260 -14.17 -29.85 15.90
N PHE A 261 -13.23 -28.89 15.90
CA PHE A 261 -12.12 -28.88 16.86
C PHE A 261 -12.61 -28.63 18.28
N LEU A 262 -13.49 -27.66 18.51
CA LEU A 262 -14.08 -27.36 19.82
C LEU A 262 -14.81 -28.56 20.40
N ASP A 263 -15.69 -29.19 19.62
CA ASP A 263 -16.45 -30.39 20.02
C ASP A 263 -15.50 -31.54 20.39
N ARG A 264 -14.43 -31.72 19.61
CA ARG A 264 -13.44 -32.78 19.85
C ARG A 264 -12.62 -32.52 21.10
N ILE A 265 -12.24 -31.27 21.35
CA ILE A 265 -11.55 -30.85 22.58
C ILE A 265 -12.46 -31.07 23.79
N ASN A 266 -13.72 -30.63 23.72
CA ASN A 266 -14.71 -30.82 24.78
C ASN A 266 -14.88 -32.30 25.13
N SER A 267 -15.01 -33.15 24.10
CA SER A 267 -15.16 -34.60 24.22
C SER A 267 -13.94 -35.30 24.84
N SER A 268 -12.77 -34.66 24.86
CA SER A 268 -11.54 -35.24 25.43
C SER A 268 -11.49 -35.21 26.97
N GLY A 269 -12.54 -34.67 27.61
CA GLY A 269 -12.58 -34.44 29.06
C GLY A 269 -11.77 -33.24 29.50
N PHE A 270 -11.46 -32.33 28.57
CA PHE A 270 -10.76 -31.08 28.82
C PHE A 270 -11.77 -30.00 29.21
N ASP A 271 -11.62 -29.43 30.41
CA ASP A 271 -12.58 -28.45 30.95
C ASP A 271 -12.42 -27.09 30.26
N MET A 272 -13.27 -26.86 29.26
CA MET A 272 -13.34 -25.60 28.52
C MET A 272 -14.03 -24.47 29.30
N ARG A 273 -14.60 -24.72 30.48
CA ARG A 273 -15.27 -23.71 31.32
C ARG A 273 -14.35 -23.12 32.38
N ASN A 274 -13.22 -23.76 32.67
CA ASN A 274 -12.24 -23.21 33.59
C ASN A 274 -11.54 -21.98 32.96
N ALA A 275 -11.67 -20.83 33.62
CA ALA A 275 -11.10 -19.56 33.16
C ALA A 275 -9.61 -19.68 32.83
N SER A 276 -8.79 -20.37 33.64
CA SER A 276 -7.34 -20.52 33.37
C SER A 276 -7.04 -21.23 32.06
N THR A 277 -7.98 -22.04 31.58
CA THR A 277 -7.91 -22.85 30.37
C THR A 277 -8.36 -22.05 29.15
N ILE A 278 -9.49 -21.34 29.25
CA ILE A 278 -9.98 -20.38 28.24
C ILE A 278 -8.90 -19.32 27.96
N TYR A 279 -8.28 -18.78 29.02
CA TYR A 279 -7.26 -17.73 28.94
C TYR A 279 -5.99 -18.15 28.19
N ARG A 280 -5.71 -19.46 28.06
CA ARG A 280 -4.39 -19.91 27.60
C ARG A 280 -4.38 -20.78 26.36
N GLN A 281 -5.36 -21.63 26.07
CA GLN A 281 -5.11 -22.77 25.17
C GLN A 281 -5.93 -22.82 23.86
N LEU A 282 -7.04 -22.07 23.72
CA LEU A 282 -7.93 -22.18 22.55
C LEU A 282 -7.52 -21.34 21.32
N GLY A 283 -6.61 -20.37 21.48
CA GLY A 283 -6.20 -19.47 20.39
C GLY A 283 -7.41 -18.81 19.67
N LEU A 284 -7.43 -18.83 18.34
CA LEU A 284 -8.54 -18.29 17.54
C LEU A 284 -9.83 -19.12 17.55
N LEU A 285 -9.81 -20.35 18.09
CA LEU A 285 -11.04 -21.15 18.22
C LEU A 285 -12.06 -20.47 19.16
N VAL A 286 -11.58 -19.61 20.07
CA VAL A 286 -12.41 -18.81 20.97
C VAL A 286 -13.46 -17.96 20.24
N CYS A 287 -13.20 -17.61 18.98
CA CYS A 287 -14.07 -16.77 18.16
C CYS A 287 -15.35 -17.47 17.68
N PHE A 288 -15.41 -18.79 17.85
CA PHE A 288 -16.52 -19.65 17.42
C PHE A 288 -17.16 -20.39 18.60
N TYR A 289 -16.94 -19.91 19.83
CA TYR A 289 -17.49 -20.53 21.03
C TYR A 289 -19.02 -20.41 21.09
N ASP A 290 -19.72 -21.51 21.35
CA ASP A 290 -21.18 -21.62 21.26
C ASP A 290 -21.90 -22.05 22.55
N ASP A 291 -21.20 -22.63 23.55
CA ASP A 291 -21.80 -23.09 24.82
C ASP A 291 -22.12 -21.94 25.79
N MET A 292 -23.26 -21.28 25.56
CA MET A 292 -23.68 -20.09 26.31
C MET A 292 -24.68 -20.37 27.45
N GLU A 293 -25.29 -21.56 27.52
CA GLU A 293 -26.54 -21.80 28.26
C GLU A 293 -26.40 -21.78 29.81
N GLN A 294 -25.18 -21.69 30.35
CA GLN A 294 -24.90 -21.58 31.80
C GLN A 294 -23.70 -20.68 32.14
N MET A 295 -23.35 -19.74 31.25
CA MET A 295 -22.15 -18.92 31.42
C MET A 295 -22.33 -17.84 32.49
N ASP A 296 -21.42 -17.78 33.46
CA ASP A 296 -21.39 -16.70 34.44
C ASP A 296 -20.72 -15.43 33.89
N ALA A 297 -20.98 -14.29 34.53
CA ALA A 297 -20.45 -12.99 34.08
C ALA A 297 -18.91 -12.88 34.14
N THR A 298 -18.24 -13.65 35.00
CA THR A 298 -16.77 -13.66 35.11
C THR A 298 -16.14 -14.41 33.94
N VAL A 299 -16.70 -15.57 33.58
CA VAL A 299 -16.30 -16.36 32.41
C VAL A 299 -16.58 -15.59 31.13
N ALA A 300 -17.72 -14.88 31.03
CA ALA A 300 -18.03 -14.03 29.88
C ALA A 300 -16.97 -12.92 29.69
N ARG A 301 -16.55 -12.22 30.75
CA ARG A 301 -15.47 -11.21 30.68
C ARG A 301 -14.13 -11.83 30.28
N ALA A 302 -13.81 -13.02 30.80
CA ALA A 302 -12.60 -13.74 30.43
C ALA A 302 -12.57 -14.10 28.94
N LEU A 303 -13.72 -14.56 28.42
CA LEU A 303 -13.88 -14.90 27.01
C LEU A 303 -13.76 -13.65 26.13
N LEU A 304 -14.45 -12.57 26.48
CA LEU A 304 -14.35 -11.28 25.78
C LEU A 304 -12.90 -10.78 25.71
N HIS A 305 -12.11 -10.95 26.77
CA HIS A 305 -10.70 -10.59 26.74
C HIS A 305 -9.89 -11.44 25.75
N GLN A 306 -10.15 -12.74 25.63
CA GLN A 306 -9.49 -13.59 24.63
C GLN A 306 -9.94 -13.28 23.20
N MET A 307 -11.18 -12.81 23.03
CA MET A 307 -11.73 -12.46 21.72
C MET A 307 -11.10 -11.22 21.07
N ILE A 308 -10.17 -10.51 21.73
CA ILE A 308 -9.33 -9.49 21.09
C ILE A 308 -8.63 -10.07 19.85
N LYS A 309 -8.19 -11.33 19.95
CA LYS A 309 -7.50 -12.03 18.86
C LYS A 309 -8.38 -12.26 17.63
N CYS A 310 -9.71 -12.27 17.79
CA CYS A 310 -10.65 -12.48 16.69
C CYS A 310 -10.60 -11.40 15.61
N ASN A 311 -10.03 -10.23 15.93
CA ASN A 311 -9.78 -9.18 14.95
C ASN A 311 -8.78 -9.62 13.85
N GLN A 312 -8.03 -10.72 14.09
CA GLN A 312 -7.11 -11.30 13.12
C GLN A 312 -7.81 -12.23 12.10
N LEU A 313 -9.07 -12.64 12.32
CA LEU A 313 -9.80 -13.50 11.40
C LEU A 313 -10.06 -12.81 10.06
N ARG A 314 -9.87 -13.54 8.95
CA ARG A 314 -10.06 -13.02 7.60
C ARG A 314 -11.53 -12.90 7.18
N ALA A 315 -12.41 -13.67 7.80
CA ALA A 315 -13.83 -13.74 7.50
C ALA A 315 -14.64 -13.86 8.81
N PHE A 316 -15.97 -13.92 8.71
CA PHE A 316 -16.89 -14.18 9.84
C PHE A 316 -16.92 -13.11 10.95
N GLN A 317 -16.47 -11.89 10.64
CA GLN A 317 -16.48 -10.78 11.60
C GLN A 317 -17.90 -10.44 12.10
N ALA A 318 -18.94 -10.67 11.29
CA ALA A 318 -20.32 -10.40 11.72
C ALA A 318 -20.78 -11.38 12.82
N GLU A 319 -20.47 -12.66 12.65
CA GLU A 319 -20.71 -13.72 13.64
C GLU A 319 -19.93 -13.45 14.93
N VAL A 320 -18.67 -13.04 14.81
CA VAL A 320 -17.84 -12.66 15.96
C VAL A 320 -18.43 -11.46 16.70
N GLN A 321 -18.86 -10.42 15.98
CA GLN A 321 -19.48 -9.24 16.60
C GLN A 321 -20.82 -9.58 17.25
N LYS A 322 -21.61 -10.48 16.65
CA LYS A 322 -22.83 -11.02 17.26
C LYS A 322 -22.53 -11.77 18.56
N LEU A 323 -21.52 -12.64 18.56
CA LEU A 323 -21.07 -13.35 19.76
C LEU A 323 -20.57 -12.38 20.83
N LYS A 324 -19.77 -11.38 20.47
CA LYS A 324 -19.32 -10.30 21.38
C LYS A 324 -20.51 -9.56 21.99
N ALA A 325 -21.53 -9.22 21.20
CA ALA A 325 -22.73 -8.54 21.69
C ALA A 325 -23.53 -9.42 22.68
N GLN A 326 -23.64 -10.72 22.43
CA GLN A 326 -24.28 -11.67 23.34
C GLN A 326 -23.50 -11.81 24.66
N LEU A 327 -22.18 -11.95 24.57
CA LEU A 327 -21.29 -12.03 25.73
C LEU A 327 -21.27 -10.74 26.55
N LEU A 328 -21.32 -9.59 25.89
CA LEU A 328 -21.41 -8.28 26.54
C LEU A 328 -22.67 -8.19 27.40
N ASN A 329 -23.82 -8.65 26.89
CA ASN A 329 -25.07 -8.69 27.66
C ASN A 329 -24.97 -9.58 28.91
N ILE A 330 -24.26 -10.71 28.84
CA ILE A 330 -24.03 -11.60 29.99
C ILE A 330 -23.03 -10.99 30.98
N ALA A 331 -21.92 -10.43 30.48
CA ALA A 331 -20.87 -9.80 31.29
C ALA A 331 -21.38 -8.61 32.12
N MET A 332 -22.43 -7.94 31.63
CA MET A 332 -23.10 -6.81 32.29
C MET A 332 -24.22 -7.23 33.27
N GLN A 333 -24.56 -8.51 33.38
CA GLN A 333 -25.60 -8.94 34.33
C GLN A 333 -25.21 -8.59 35.77
N ASN A 334 -26.13 -7.93 36.48
CA ASN A 334 -25.99 -7.53 37.89
C ASN A 334 -24.87 -6.50 38.20
N GLN A 335 -24.31 -5.81 37.21
CA GLN A 335 -23.31 -4.75 37.40
C GLN A 335 -23.65 -3.50 36.56
N THR A 336 -23.11 -2.34 36.94
CA THR A 336 -23.25 -1.12 36.12
C THR A 336 -22.14 -1.05 35.08
N LEU A 337 -22.41 -0.37 33.95
CA LEU A 337 -21.41 -0.18 32.90
C LEU A 337 -20.14 0.51 33.43
N ASN A 338 -20.30 1.46 34.37
CA ASN A 338 -19.19 2.14 35.04
C ASN A 338 -18.24 1.17 35.76
N ASP A 339 -18.78 0.16 36.46
CA ASP A 339 -17.97 -0.80 37.22
C ASP A 339 -17.28 -1.82 36.31
N THR A 340 -17.92 -2.19 35.20
CA THR A 340 -17.44 -3.24 34.29
C THR A 340 -16.47 -2.75 33.21
N LEU A 341 -16.42 -1.47 32.89
CA LEU A 341 -15.75 -0.94 31.68
C LEU A 341 -14.32 -1.47 31.48
N GLY A 342 -13.51 -1.47 32.55
CA GLY A 342 -12.12 -1.93 32.52
C GLY A 342 -11.94 -3.44 32.28
N SER A 343 -13.02 -4.22 32.30
CA SER A 343 -13.01 -5.68 32.13
C SER A 343 -13.67 -6.18 30.84
N LEU A 344 -14.27 -5.27 30.05
CA LEU A 344 -14.99 -5.60 28.82
C LEU A 344 -14.07 -5.74 27.59
N SER A 345 -12.80 -5.41 27.73
CA SER A 345 -11.79 -5.58 26.67
C SER A 345 -12.19 -4.86 25.38
N ASP A 346 -12.09 -5.48 24.20
CA ASP A 346 -12.44 -4.85 22.92
C ASP A 346 -13.94 -4.90 22.56
N ALA A 347 -14.76 -5.59 23.35
CA ALA A 347 -16.21 -5.60 23.18
C ALA A 347 -16.85 -4.22 23.44
N VAL A 348 -16.12 -3.33 24.11
CA VAL A 348 -16.49 -1.92 24.32
C VAL A 348 -16.76 -1.17 23.02
N VAL A 349 -16.17 -1.60 21.89
CA VAL A 349 -16.43 -1.02 20.55
C VAL A 349 -17.87 -1.29 20.10
N GLY A 350 -18.54 -2.33 20.63
CA GLY A 350 -19.94 -2.63 20.36
C GLY A 350 -20.94 -1.76 21.14
N LEU A 351 -20.48 -0.89 22.03
CA LEU A 351 -21.33 0.03 22.80
C LEU A 351 -21.78 1.21 21.93
N THR A 352 -23.03 1.63 22.10
CA THR A 352 -23.56 2.79 21.40
C THR A 352 -22.98 4.10 21.95
N SER A 353 -23.02 5.15 21.13
CA SER A 353 -22.64 6.51 21.55
C SER A 353 -23.43 6.97 22.77
N SER A 354 -24.73 6.63 22.84
CA SER A 354 -25.59 6.91 23.99
C SER A 354 -25.15 6.19 25.28
N GLN A 355 -24.73 4.92 25.18
CA GLN A 355 -24.19 4.16 26.31
C GLN A 355 -22.86 4.75 26.78
N LEU A 356 -21.96 5.09 25.86
CA LEU A 356 -20.67 5.71 26.20
C LEU A 356 -20.85 7.10 26.84
N GLU A 357 -21.81 7.88 26.38
CA GLU A 357 -22.08 9.20 26.95
C GLU A 357 -22.62 9.12 28.40
N SER A 358 -23.33 8.04 28.73
CA SER A 358 -23.83 7.78 30.09
C SER A 358 -22.74 7.43 31.11
N LEU A 359 -21.52 7.12 30.65
CA LEU A 359 -20.39 6.80 31.52
C LEU A 359 -19.96 8.02 32.36
N SER A 360 -19.56 7.73 33.59
CA SER A 360 -18.91 8.75 34.43
C SER A 360 -17.46 8.99 33.98
N PRO A 361 -16.93 10.23 34.07
CA PRO A 361 -15.52 10.51 33.81
C PRO A 361 -14.55 9.65 34.61
N GLU A 362 -14.89 9.33 35.87
CA GLU A 362 -14.09 8.49 36.76
C GLU A 362 -13.99 7.04 36.26
N ALA A 363 -15.09 6.47 35.75
CA ALA A 363 -15.08 5.12 35.19
C ALA A 363 -14.15 5.02 33.96
N VAL A 364 -14.18 6.02 33.07
CA VAL A 364 -13.31 6.06 31.89
C VAL A 364 -11.84 6.21 32.31
N HIS A 365 -11.55 7.07 33.30
CA HIS A 365 -10.21 7.23 33.85
C HIS A 365 -9.67 5.93 34.44
N ASN A 366 -10.45 5.23 35.28
CA ASN A 366 -10.04 3.97 35.90
C ASN A 366 -9.86 2.83 34.87
N ALA A 367 -10.55 2.89 33.72
CA ALA A 367 -10.48 1.88 32.67
C ALA A 367 -9.41 2.17 31.58
N ILE A 368 -8.67 3.28 31.65
CA ILE A 368 -7.83 3.75 30.53
C ILE A 368 -6.76 2.74 30.10
N SER A 369 -6.21 1.96 31.04
CA SER A 369 -5.22 0.91 30.77
C SER A 369 -5.75 -0.25 29.95
N THR A 370 -7.07 -0.47 29.97
CA THR A 370 -7.75 -1.46 29.13
C THR A 370 -8.13 -0.83 27.79
N LEU A 371 -8.72 0.37 27.82
CA LEU A 371 -9.19 1.06 26.62
C LEU A 371 -8.04 1.38 25.63
N ASN A 372 -6.83 1.62 26.14
CA ASN A 372 -5.67 1.88 25.31
C ASN A 372 -5.18 0.68 24.48
N GLN A 373 -5.61 -0.55 24.83
CA GLN A 373 -5.30 -1.79 24.10
C GLN A 373 -6.33 -2.09 23.02
N VAL A 374 -7.45 -1.37 23.01
CA VAL A 374 -8.57 -1.61 22.09
C VAL A 374 -8.32 -0.92 20.76
N SER A 375 -8.57 -1.65 19.68
CA SER A 375 -8.52 -1.17 18.29
C SER A 375 -9.91 -1.19 17.65
N GLY A 376 -10.09 -0.44 16.56
CA GLY A 376 -11.35 -0.46 15.80
C GLY A 376 -12.42 0.49 16.33
N TRP A 377 -12.04 1.47 17.17
CA TRP A 377 -12.94 2.50 17.65
C TRP A 377 -13.57 3.30 16.50
N ALA A 378 -14.87 3.52 16.62
CA ALA A 378 -15.59 4.48 15.78
C ALA A 378 -15.19 5.91 16.18
N LYS A 379 -15.22 6.86 15.23
CA LYS A 379 -14.71 8.22 15.50
C LYS A 379 -15.54 8.94 16.56
N SER A 380 -16.85 8.72 16.57
CA SER A 380 -17.74 9.24 17.61
C SER A 380 -17.40 8.71 18.99
N GLN A 381 -17.10 7.42 19.11
CA GLN A 381 -16.73 6.77 20.37
C GLN A 381 -15.42 7.33 20.93
N VAL A 382 -14.41 7.52 20.09
CA VAL A 382 -13.13 8.14 20.48
C VAL A 382 -13.36 9.56 21.00
N MET A 383 -14.20 10.37 20.33
CA MET A 383 -14.52 11.72 20.79
C MET A 383 -15.19 11.73 22.17
N ILE A 384 -16.15 10.84 22.40
CA ILE A 384 -16.85 10.72 23.69
C ILE A 384 -15.86 10.32 24.79
N LEU A 385 -15.12 9.22 24.60
CA LEU A 385 -14.20 8.67 25.60
C LEU A 385 -13.05 9.62 25.91
N ALA A 386 -12.46 10.26 24.90
CA ALA A 386 -11.42 11.26 25.12
C ALA A 386 -11.95 12.46 25.92
N SER A 387 -13.14 12.96 25.58
CA SER A 387 -13.78 14.06 26.31
C SER A 387 -14.02 13.71 27.79
N LYS A 388 -14.57 12.51 28.06
CA LYS A 388 -14.82 12.02 29.44
C LYS A 388 -13.52 11.89 30.22
N TYR A 389 -12.49 11.28 29.65
CA TYR A 389 -11.17 11.15 30.29
C TYR A 389 -10.58 12.52 30.66
N LEU A 390 -10.62 13.49 29.73
CA LEU A 390 -10.07 14.83 29.95
C LEU A 390 -10.87 15.66 30.96
N SER A 391 -12.19 15.44 31.04
CA SER A 391 -13.03 16.12 32.03
C SER A 391 -12.67 15.74 33.48
N TYR A 392 -12.11 14.54 33.70
CA TYR A 392 -11.62 14.10 35.01
C TYR A 392 -10.27 14.72 35.36
N GLU A 393 -9.31 14.69 34.43
CA GLU A 393 -7.94 15.17 34.62
C GLU A 393 -7.82 16.70 34.70
N LYS A 394 -8.79 17.43 34.13
CA LYS A 394 -8.91 18.90 34.08
C LYS A 394 -7.83 19.62 33.28
N VAL A 395 -6.58 19.15 33.30
CA VAL A 395 -5.45 19.71 32.56
C VAL A 395 -4.80 18.63 31.72
N LEU A 396 -4.69 18.88 30.41
CA LEU A 396 -4.01 17.97 29.50
C LEU A 396 -2.49 18.02 29.71
N SER A 397 -1.90 16.90 30.17
CA SER A 397 -0.46 16.73 30.32
C SER A 397 0.11 15.60 29.44
N PHE A 398 1.43 15.54 29.28
CA PHE A 398 2.09 14.44 28.57
C PHE A 398 1.74 13.07 29.18
N HIS A 399 1.65 13.00 30.51
CA HIS A 399 1.29 11.77 31.20
C HIS A 399 -0.11 11.31 30.79
N ASN A 400 -1.10 12.20 30.77
CA ASN A 400 -2.47 11.84 30.38
C ASN A 400 -2.51 11.31 28.94
N VAL A 401 -1.89 12.02 27.99
CA VAL A 401 -1.82 11.61 26.59
C VAL A 401 -1.14 10.25 26.43
N SER A 402 -0.08 10.00 27.21
CA SER A 402 0.66 8.73 27.14
C SER A 402 -0.17 7.50 27.49
N GLN A 403 -1.24 7.67 28.30
CA GLN A 403 -2.12 6.58 28.71
C GLN A 403 -3.24 6.28 27.71
N MET A 404 -3.55 7.21 26.79
CA MET A 404 -4.78 7.16 25.98
C MET A 404 -4.75 6.17 24.79
N GLY A 405 -3.57 5.72 24.35
CA GLY A 405 -3.46 4.86 23.16
C GLY A 405 -4.17 5.48 21.95
N ALA A 406 -5.03 4.71 21.27
CA ALA A 406 -5.80 5.16 20.11
C ALA A 406 -6.78 6.32 20.40
N LEU A 407 -7.20 6.49 21.66
CA LEU A 407 -8.10 7.57 22.07
C LEU A 407 -7.47 8.96 21.96
N VAL A 408 -6.15 9.05 21.79
CA VAL A 408 -5.43 10.32 21.54
C VAL A 408 -5.99 11.08 20.33
N THR A 409 -6.54 10.36 19.36
CA THR A 409 -7.15 10.94 18.15
C THR A 409 -8.46 11.69 18.41
N GLY A 410 -9.06 11.50 19.59
CA GLY A 410 -10.28 12.20 20.02
C GLY A 410 -10.01 13.49 20.79
N ILE A 411 -8.74 13.79 21.12
CA ILE A 411 -8.37 15.04 21.79
C ILE A 411 -8.60 16.20 20.83
N SER A 412 -9.37 17.21 21.25
CA SER A 412 -9.68 18.34 20.37
C SER A 412 -8.44 19.13 19.97
N THR A 413 -8.47 19.70 18.77
CA THR A 413 -7.40 20.57 18.25
C THR A 413 -7.10 21.72 19.22
N GLN A 414 -8.14 22.30 19.81
CA GLN A 414 -8.02 23.38 20.81
C GLN A 414 -7.31 22.92 22.10
N SER A 415 -7.54 21.68 22.54
CA SER A 415 -6.88 21.12 23.73
C SER A 415 -5.38 20.95 23.49
N PHE A 416 -5.00 20.39 22.33
CA PHE A 416 -3.59 20.32 21.94
C PHE A 416 -2.94 21.71 21.84
N TYR A 417 -3.62 22.68 21.23
CA TYR A 417 -3.10 24.05 21.11
C TYR A 417 -2.91 24.74 22.47
N SER A 418 -3.68 24.36 23.48
CA SER A 418 -3.63 24.94 24.82
C SER A 418 -2.51 24.35 25.68
N MET A 419 -2.01 23.16 25.36
CA MET A 419 -1.00 22.41 26.11
C MET A 419 0.37 23.10 26.15
N ASN A 420 1.21 22.77 27.13
CA ASN A 420 2.57 23.32 27.23
C ASN A 420 3.44 22.83 26.05
N PRO A 421 4.17 23.72 25.33
CA PRO A 421 5.03 23.32 24.21
C PRO A 421 6.07 22.25 24.56
N LYS A 422 6.65 22.27 25.77
CA LYS A 422 7.65 21.27 26.18
C LYS A 422 7.04 19.88 26.35
N GLU A 423 5.83 19.80 26.88
CA GLU A 423 5.10 18.54 27.02
C GLU A 423 4.61 18.04 25.65
N LEU A 424 4.16 18.94 24.77
CA LEU A 424 3.79 18.58 23.39
C LEU A 424 4.97 17.97 22.62
N SER A 425 6.18 18.50 22.78
CA SER A 425 7.37 17.90 22.15
C SER A 425 7.63 16.47 22.65
N GLN A 426 7.34 16.18 23.92
CA GLN A 426 7.41 14.81 24.44
C GLN A 426 6.28 13.92 23.88
N VAL A 427 5.07 14.46 23.74
CA VAL A 427 3.91 13.77 23.14
C VAL A 427 4.21 13.34 21.70
N ILE A 428 4.78 14.23 20.89
CA ILE A 428 5.17 13.93 19.49
C ILE A 428 6.25 12.85 19.43
N ARG A 429 7.18 12.84 20.39
CA ARG A 429 8.24 11.83 20.44
C ARG A 429 7.73 10.45 20.84
N GLY A 430 6.69 10.39 21.68
CA GLY A 430 6.10 9.17 22.24
C GLY A 430 4.83 8.74 21.52
N THR A 431 3.70 8.73 22.23
CA THR A 431 2.43 8.11 21.80
C THR A 431 1.90 8.64 20.47
N THR A 432 2.02 9.93 20.21
CA THR A 432 1.46 10.53 19.00
C THR A 432 2.23 10.14 17.74
N SER A 433 3.49 9.71 17.84
CA SER A 433 4.19 9.19 16.64
C SER A 433 3.57 7.89 16.14
N GLN A 434 3.06 7.06 17.05
CA GLN A 434 2.40 5.79 16.69
C GLN A 434 1.06 6.04 15.96
N TYR A 435 0.33 7.09 16.35
CA TYR A 435 -0.99 7.44 15.80
C TYR A 435 -0.94 8.68 14.88
N SER A 436 0.23 9.02 14.36
CA SER A 436 0.40 10.24 13.54
C SER A 436 -0.45 10.21 12.28
N SER A 437 -0.64 9.04 11.65
CA SER A 437 -1.49 8.91 10.46
C SER A 437 -2.97 9.19 10.75
N ASP A 438 -3.40 8.97 11.99
CA ASP A 438 -4.80 8.93 12.38
C ASP A 438 -5.29 10.28 12.92
N LEU A 439 -4.36 11.18 13.26
CA LEU A 439 -4.68 12.56 13.64
C LEU A 439 -5.22 13.36 12.44
N SER A 440 -6.22 14.20 12.70
CA SER A 440 -6.77 15.11 11.70
C SER A 440 -5.73 16.15 11.25
N PRO A 441 -5.86 16.70 10.03
CA PRO A 441 -5.01 17.80 9.59
C PRO A 441 -5.07 19.02 10.53
N ALA A 442 -6.23 19.31 11.13
CA ALA A 442 -6.40 20.38 12.10
C ALA A 442 -5.60 20.11 13.39
N GLN A 443 -5.64 18.88 13.92
CA GLN A 443 -4.90 18.48 15.12
C GLN A 443 -3.38 18.60 14.91
N HIS A 444 -2.88 18.10 13.78
CA HIS A 444 -1.47 18.27 13.40
C HIS A 444 -1.06 19.74 13.39
N GLN A 445 -1.88 20.58 12.76
CA GLN A 445 -1.59 22.01 12.66
C GLN A 445 -1.69 22.72 14.01
N GLY A 446 -2.62 22.33 14.88
CA GLY A 446 -2.75 22.88 16.24
C GLY A 446 -1.51 22.60 17.09
N ILE A 447 -1.04 21.35 17.09
CA ILE A 447 0.18 20.92 17.78
C ILE A 447 1.39 21.73 17.26
N LEU A 448 1.59 21.77 15.94
CA LEU A 448 2.75 22.43 15.34
C LEU A 448 2.71 23.94 15.54
N ARG A 449 1.55 24.57 15.43
CA ARG A 449 1.39 26.00 15.65
C ARG A 449 1.76 26.40 17.08
N LYS A 450 1.43 25.57 18.06
CA LYS A 450 1.81 25.79 19.46
C LYS A 450 3.31 25.65 19.69
N ILE A 451 3.95 24.66 19.08
CA ILE A 451 5.39 24.44 19.18
C ILE A 451 6.17 25.56 18.46
N ALA A 452 5.74 25.96 17.27
CA ALA A 452 6.35 27.06 16.50
C ALA A 452 6.26 28.43 17.18
N ALA A 453 5.31 28.61 18.09
CA ALA A 453 5.20 29.81 18.92
C ALA A 453 6.17 29.81 20.12
N SER A 454 6.82 28.69 20.42
CA SER A 454 7.75 28.57 21.55
C SER A 454 9.14 29.13 21.22
N ARG A 455 9.86 29.61 22.25
CA ARG A 455 11.24 30.09 22.11
C ARG A 455 12.25 28.97 21.85
N ASP A 456 11.88 27.72 22.15
CA ASP A 456 12.73 26.53 22.09
C ASP A 456 12.48 25.70 20.80
N PHE A 457 11.98 26.35 19.72
CA PHE A 457 11.59 25.67 18.48
C PHE A 457 12.71 24.80 17.89
N SER A 458 13.94 25.31 17.80
CA SER A 458 15.15 24.56 17.40
C SER A 458 15.30 23.18 18.08
N SER A 459 15.14 23.13 19.41
CA SER A 459 15.23 21.89 20.19
C SER A 459 14.04 20.96 19.98
N SER A 460 12.87 21.50 19.66
CA SER A 460 11.70 20.67 19.34
C SER A 460 11.83 20.07 17.93
N VAL A 461 12.45 20.79 17.00
CA VAL A 461 12.70 20.33 15.63
C VAL A 461 13.67 19.13 15.60
N THR A 462 14.68 19.11 16.47
CA THR A 462 15.57 17.94 16.59
C THR A 462 14.81 16.68 17.00
N ASP A 463 13.80 16.84 17.86
CA ASP A 463 13.10 15.72 18.50
C ASP A 463 11.87 15.21 17.72
N MET A 464 11.38 15.97 16.73
CA MET A 464 10.22 15.59 15.90
C MET A 464 10.48 14.38 14.99
N GLN A 465 9.60 13.39 14.98
CA GLN A 465 9.71 12.26 14.04
C GLN A 465 9.34 12.64 12.59
N GLY A 466 9.67 11.75 11.65
CA GLY A 466 9.64 12.00 10.20
C GLY A 466 8.37 12.62 9.66
N ALA A 467 7.21 12.02 9.92
CA ALA A 467 5.92 12.46 9.36
C ALA A 467 5.49 13.85 9.86
N PHE A 468 5.77 14.19 11.12
CA PHE A 468 5.40 15.49 11.71
C PHE A 468 6.20 16.64 11.11
N PHE A 469 7.47 16.43 10.78
CA PHE A 469 8.33 17.48 10.22
C PHE A 469 7.79 17.97 8.86
N LYS A 470 7.23 17.06 8.06
CA LYS A 470 6.64 17.38 6.75
C LYS A 470 5.51 18.40 6.84
N GLU A 471 4.83 18.52 7.98
CA GLU A 471 3.72 19.46 8.15
C GLU A 471 4.18 20.89 8.52
N ILE A 472 5.43 21.08 8.99
CA ILE A 472 5.98 22.41 9.34
C ILE A 472 5.92 23.36 8.15
N SER A 473 5.39 24.58 8.34
CA SER A 473 5.28 25.57 7.26
C SER A 473 6.65 26.06 6.79
N LEU A 474 6.77 26.39 5.50
CA LEU A 474 7.99 27.02 4.97
C LEU A 474 8.31 28.34 5.70
N SER A 475 7.27 29.09 6.10
CA SER A 475 7.43 30.35 6.84
C SER A 475 8.02 30.17 8.24
N ASP A 476 7.73 29.06 8.92
CA ASP A 476 8.31 28.75 10.22
C ASP A 476 9.75 28.24 10.07
N LEU A 477 10.04 27.44 9.03
CA LEU A 477 11.40 26.98 8.75
C LEU A 477 12.37 28.14 8.50
N TRP A 478 11.92 29.23 7.89
CA TRP A 478 12.74 30.41 7.61
C TRP A 478 13.21 31.18 8.86
N LYS A 479 12.51 31.01 9.99
CA LYS A 479 12.83 31.74 11.23
C LYS A 479 14.13 31.29 11.86
N GLU A 480 14.61 30.09 11.53
CA GLU A 480 15.86 29.55 12.03
C GLU A 480 16.82 29.17 10.90
N THR A 481 18.12 29.29 11.16
CA THR A 481 19.17 28.95 10.18
C THR A 481 20.21 27.97 10.72
N GLY A 482 20.01 27.48 11.95
CA GLY A 482 20.92 26.59 12.68
C GLY A 482 20.84 25.11 12.30
N TYR A 483 20.10 24.75 11.25
CA TYR A 483 19.95 23.36 10.83
C TYR A 483 21.29 22.75 10.37
N ASN A 484 21.45 21.45 10.60
CA ASN A 484 22.58 20.65 10.12
C ASN A 484 22.07 19.45 9.30
N SER A 485 22.97 18.80 8.56
CA SER A 485 22.63 17.64 7.73
C SER A 485 22.25 16.40 8.55
N SER A 486 22.79 16.24 9.76
CA SER A 486 22.51 15.08 10.62
C SER A 486 21.08 15.08 11.16
N ILE A 487 20.53 16.24 11.54
CA ILE A 487 19.15 16.38 12.01
C ILE A 487 18.16 15.98 10.91
N MET A 488 18.53 16.14 9.63
CA MET A 488 17.63 15.88 8.49
C MET A 488 17.55 14.41 8.07
N LYS A 489 18.45 13.52 8.53
CA LYS A 489 18.54 12.12 8.06
C LYS A 489 17.29 11.28 8.34
N GLU A 490 16.54 11.63 9.39
CA GLU A 490 15.35 10.88 9.84
C GLU A 490 14.04 11.66 9.63
N LYS A 491 14.08 12.76 8.87
CA LYS A 491 12.94 13.67 8.69
C LYS A 491 12.31 13.50 7.31
N GLU A 492 10.99 13.41 7.22
CA GLU A 492 10.33 13.49 5.92
C GLU A 492 10.14 14.94 5.51
N LEU A 493 10.41 15.24 4.23
CA LEU A 493 10.36 16.61 3.71
C LEU A 493 9.34 16.74 2.57
N ARG A 494 8.58 17.84 2.58
CA ARG A 494 7.90 18.34 1.37
C ARG A 494 8.93 18.84 0.37
N ARG A 495 8.56 18.87 -0.93
CA ARG A 495 9.45 19.40 -1.99
C ARG A 495 9.85 20.85 -1.74
N SER A 496 8.91 21.70 -1.31
CA SER A 496 9.15 23.09 -0.92
C SER A 496 10.21 23.21 0.18
N GLN A 497 10.05 22.44 1.27
CA GLN A 497 10.98 22.39 2.39
C GLN A 497 12.36 21.89 1.93
N ALA A 498 12.41 20.80 1.16
CA ALA A 498 13.67 20.23 0.66
C ALA A 498 14.43 21.20 -0.26
N LEU A 499 13.75 21.91 -1.15
CA LEU A 499 14.35 22.94 -2.02
C LEU A 499 15.00 24.06 -1.20
N TYR A 500 14.32 24.52 -0.14
CA TYR A 500 14.86 25.53 0.76
C TYR A 500 16.05 24.99 1.58
N LEU A 501 15.88 23.85 2.26
CA LEU A 501 16.89 23.27 3.14
C LEU A 501 18.15 22.85 2.37
N TYR A 502 18.01 22.27 1.17
CA TYR A 502 19.15 21.94 0.33
C TYR A 502 19.97 23.19 -0.01
N LYS A 503 19.30 24.28 -0.44
CA LYS A 503 19.96 25.56 -0.75
C LYS A 503 20.63 26.20 0.47
N LEU A 504 20.04 26.03 1.66
CA LEU A 504 20.61 26.55 2.90
C LEU A 504 21.85 25.75 3.33
N LEU A 505 21.76 24.42 3.34
CA LEU A 505 22.79 23.52 3.86
C LEU A 505 23.97 23.33 2.89
N SER A 506 23.76 23.50 1.59
CA SER A 506 24.84 23.42 0.58
C SER A 506 25.92 24.49 0.73
N LYS A 507 25.65 25.57 1.48
CA LYS A 507 26.65 26.59 1.82
C LYS A 507 27.72 26.09 2.79
N LYS A 508 27.45 25.02 3.55
CA LYS A 508 28.31 24.54 4.65
C LYS A 508 28.69 23.06 4.56
N ASN A 509 28.04 22.28 3.70
CA ASN A 509 28.21 20.84 3.62
C ASN A 509 28.59 20.41 2.20
N SER A 510 29.27 19.27 2.08
CA SER A 510 29.54 18.69 0.77
C SER A 510 28.24 18.17 0.12
N PRO A 511 28.13 18.17 -1.22
CA PRO A 511 26.95 17.60 -1.87
C PRO A 511 26.73 16.11 -1.52
N ALA A 512 27.79 15.35 -1.26
CA ALA A 512 27.71 13.92 -0.92
C ALA A 512 26.99 13.73 0.42
N ASP A 513 27.31 14.55 1.41
CA ASP A 513 26.66 14.52 2.73
C ASP A 513 25.15 14.81 2.60
N LEU A 514 24.79 15.79 1.78
CA LEU A 514 23.38 16.16 1.55
C LEU A 514 22.62 15.07 0.81
N LEU A 515 23.22 14.47 -0.23
CA LEU A 515 22.59 13.37 -0.96
C LEU A 515 22.44 12.11 -0.09
N SER A 516 23.41 11.85 0.80
CA SER A 516 23.35 10.73 1.76
C SER A 516 22.20 10.85 2.76
N THR A 517 21.61 12.03 2.90
CA THR A 517 20.46 12.30 3.78
C THR A 517 19.15 11.70 3.20
N GLY A 518 19.11 11.37 1.90
CA GLY A 518 17.93 10.79 1.25
C GLY A 518 16.83 11.81 0.95
N GLN A 519 16.17 12.37 1.96
CA GLN A 519 15.01 13.25 1.77
C GLN A 519 15.34 14.61 1.14
N LEU A 520 16.59 15.08 1.32
CA LEU A 520 17.10 16.29 0.67
C LEU A 520 17.27 16.16 -0.85
N VAL A 521 17.26 14.93 -1.39
CA VAL A 521 17.35 14.68 -2.84
C VAL A 521 16.16 15.32 -3.58
N LYS A 522 15.00 15.49 -2.93
CA LYS A 522 13.85 16.27 -3.43
C LYS A 522 14.18 17.73 -3.75
N GLY A 523 15.19 18.30 -3.10
CA GLY A 523 15.61 19.69 -3.25
C GLY A 523 16.68 19.93 -4.32
N VAL A 524 17.18 18.88 -4.97
CA VAL A 524 18.24 19.00 -5.97
C VAL A 524 17.67 19.52 -7.29
N THR A 525 18.07 20.71 -7.70
CA THR A 525 17.60 21.31 -8.96
C THR A 525 18.33 20.74 -10.18
N CYS A 526 17.70 20.79 -11.36
CA CYS A 526 18.37 20.36 -12.60
C CYS A 526 19.63 21.17 -12.92
N GLN A 527 19.64 22.47 -12.61
CA GLN A 527 20.85 23.29 -12.75
C GLN A 527 22.02 22.76 -11.92
N LEU A 528 21.74 22.28 -10.69
CA LEU A 528 22.75 21.66 -9.85
C LEU A 528 23.26 20.35 -10.48
N ILE A 529 22.37 19.47 -10.92
CA ILE A 529 22.73 18.20 -11.60
C ILE A 529 23.61 18.46 -12.82
N GLU A 530 23.27 19.45 -13.63
CA GLU A 530 24.03 19.81 -14.82
C GLU A 530 25.42 20.33 -14.50
N SER A 531 25.54 21.15 -13.45
CA SER A 531 26.78 21.75 -12.98
C SER A 531 27.73 20.78 -12.27
N MET A 532 27.27 19.59 -11.86
CA MET A 532 28.12 18.61 -11.17
C MET A 532 29.28 18.18 -12.06
N ASP A 533 30.45 17.99 -11.46
CA ASP A 533 31.58 17.38 -12.14
C ASP A 533 31.25 15.95 -12.62
N ALA A 534 31.82 15.55 -13.76
CA ALA A 534 31.54 14.28 -14.42
C ALA A 534 31.91 13.07 -13.55
N ASP A 535 33.14 13.05 -13.02
CA ASP A 535 33.63 11.95 -12.20
C ASP A 535 32.90 11.91 -10.87
N TYR A 536 32.65 13.09 -10.28
CA TYR A 536 31.87 13.20 -9.06
C TYR A 536 30.45 12.62 -9.24
N PHE A 537 29.76 12.98 -10.32
CA PHE A 537 28.40 12.54 -10.60
C PHE A 537 28.30 11.02 -10.73
N VAL A 538 29.18 10.41 -11.54
CA VAL A 538 29.19 8.95 -11.76
C VAL A 538 29.49 8.20 -10.47
N ASN A 539 30.46 8.66 -9.67
CA ASN A 539 30.87 8.01 -8.42
C ASN A 539 29.81 8.07 -7.32
N HIS A 540 28.93 9.09 -7.33
CA HIS A 540 27.92 9.29 -6.29
C HIS A 540 26.48 9.01 -6.74
N PHE A 541 26.30 8.53 -7.97
CA PHE A 541 24.97 8.29 -8.55
C PHE A 541 24.11 7.32 -7.71
N GLN A 542 24.73 6.37 -7.01
CA GLN A 542 24.04 5.42 -6.13
C GLN A 542 23.09 6.09 -5.11
N PHE A 543 23.34 7.34 -4.71
CA PHE A 543 22.44 8.08 -3.83
C PHE A 543 21.13 8.46 -4.52
N PHE A 544 21.16 8.82 -5.80
CA PHE A 544 19.96 9.06 -6.59
C PHE A 544 19.24 7.75 -6.89
N GLU A 545 19.98 6.71 -7.27
CA GLU A 545 19.43 5.38 -7.58
C GLU A 545 18.63 4.79 -6.40
N ARG A 546 19.18 4.89 -5.18
CA ARG A 546 18.49 4.42 -3.96
C ARG A 546 17.24 5.25 -3.60
N ASN A 547 17.16 6.50 -4.07
CA ASN A 547 16.11 7.46 -3.71
C ASN A 547 15.24 7.88 -4.91
N LEU A 548 15.16 7.08 -5.98
CA LEU A 548 14.40 7.41 -7.19
C LEU A 548 12.93 7.75 -6.91
N HIS A 549 12.28 7.04 -5.99
CA HIS A 549 10.89 7.27 -5.58
C HIS A 549 10.63 8.67 -4.97
N LEU A 550 11.68 9.38 -4.53
CA LEU A 550 11.57 10.74 -3.99
C LEU A 550 11.73 11.82 -5.07
N LEU A 551 12.30 11.48 -6.23
CA LEU A 551 12.57 12.40 -7.32
C LEU A 551 11.32 12.70 -8.14
N SER A 552 11.21 13.92 -8.66
CA SER A 552 10.19 14.23 -9.67
C SER A 552 10.60 13.70 -11.06
N PRO A 553 9.64 13.37 -11.95
CA PRO A 553 9.92 13.04 -13.34
C PRO A 553 10.84 14.03 -14.05
N TYR A 554 10.75 15.33 -13.75
CA TYR A 554 11.66 16.34 -14.27
C TYR A 554 13.11 16.14 -13.79
N GLN A 555 13.33 15.89 -12.49
CA GLN A 555 14.67 15.61 -11.96
C GLN A 555 15.28 14.35 -12.58
N VAL A 556 14.48 13.29 -12.74
CA VAL A 556 14.91 12.03 -13.38
C VAL A 556 15.30 12.27 -14.85
N ASN A 557 14.54 13.07 -15.59
CA ASN A 557 14.90 13.49 -16.96
C ASN A 557 16.25 14.23 -17.00
N CYS A 558 16.53 15.12 -16.04
CA CYS A 558 17.81 15.81 -15.97
C CYS A 558 18.99 14.88 -15.64
N LEU A 559 18.79 13.89 -14.76
CA LEU A 559 19.78 12.85 -14.48
C LEU A 559 20.11 12.05 -15.74
N ALA A 560 19.09 11.66 -16.52
CA ALA A 560 19.28 10.94 -17.77
C ALA A 560 20.11 11.73 -18.78
N TRP A 561 19.78 13.01 -18.99
CA TRP A 561 20.55 13.88 -19.88
C TRP A 561 22.00 14.09 -19.41
N LYS A 562 22.22 14.19 -18.09
CA LYS A 562 23.57 14.27 -17.52
C LYS A 562 24.37 12.99 -17.79
N PHE A 563 23.76 11.82 -17.58
CA PHE A 563 24.38 10.53 -17.92
C PHE A 563 24.69 10.42 -19.40
N TRP A 564 23.74 10.79 -20.26
CA TRP A 564 23.91 10.72 -21.70
C TRP A 564 25.13 11.54 -22.16
N LYS A 565 25.33 12.73 -21.58
CA LYS A 565 26.46 13.61 -21.89
C LYS A 565 27.80 13.09 -21.34
N VAL A 566 27.81 12.45 -20.16
CA VAL A 566 29.04 12.12 -19.43
C VAL A 566 29.50 10.67 -19.63
N SER A 567 28.58 9.71 -19.70
CA SER A 567 28.92 8.29 -19.84
C SER A 567 27.74 7.47 -20.41
N ASN A 568 27.55 7.55 -21.73
CA ASN A 568 26.50 6.80 -22.43
C ASN A 568 26.63 5.27 -22.27
N ALA A 569 27.84 4.72 -22.30
CA ALA A 569 28.10 3.28 -22.25
C ALA A 569 27.81 2.64 -20.88
N SER A 570 27.76 3.44 -19.81
CA SER A 570 27.46 2.99 -18.45
C SER A 570 26.09 3.42 -17.94
N MET A 571 25.30 4.09 -18.79
CA MET A 571 23.99 4.62 -18.41
C MET A 571 23.03 3.49 -18.01
N PRO A 572 22.37 3.59 -16.85
CA PRO A 572 21.30 2.67 -16.49
C PRO A 572 20.20 2.63 -17.56
N PRO A 573 19.79 1.44 -18.05
CA PRO A 573 18.83 1.32 -19.15
C PRO A 573 17.48 2.02 -18.91
N PHE A 574 17.02 2.11 -17.66
CA PHE A 574 15.75 2.77 -17.33
C PHE A 574 15.75 4.27 -17.64
N PHE A 575 16.90 4.94 -17.75
CA PHE A 575 16.94 6.36 -18.13
C PHE A 575 16.51 6.62 -19.56
N LEU A 576 16.56 5.61 -20.44
CA LEU A 576 16.05 5.75 -21.81
C LEU A 576 14.54 6.05 -21.83
N LEU A 577 13.80 5.69 -20.78
CA LEU A 577 12.38 6.02 -20.63
C LEU A 577 12.08 7.51 -20.54
N VAL A 578 13.01 8.29 -19.98
CA VAL A 578 12.79 9.71 -19.72
C VAL A 578 13.38 10.58 -20.83
N LEU A 579 14.18 10.01 -21.73
CA LEU A 579 14.69 10.65 -22.97
C LEU A 579 13.68 10.54 -24.14
N PRO A 580 13.81 11.33 -25.22
CA PRO A 580 12.93 11.23 -26.39
C PRO A 580 12.82 9.82 -26.96
N ALA A 581 11.68 9.49 -27.59
CA ALA A 581 11.36 8.12 -27.99
C ALA A 581 12.39 7.49 -28.97
N ASP A 582 13.03 8.30 -29.81
CA ASP A 582 14.06 7.85 -30.75
C ASP A 582 15.25 7.16 -30.04
N TYR A 583 15.50 7.49 -28.77
CA TYR A 583 16.56 6.86 -27.99
C TYR A 583 16.23 5.41 -27.59
N LEU A 584 14.97 4.97 -27.75
CA LEU A 584 14.60 3.57 -27.55
C LEU A 584 15.21 2.67 -28.64
N GLU A 585 15.58 3.20 -29.81
CA GLU A 585 16.25 2.43 -30.87
C GLU A 585 17.60 1.85 -30.42
N TYR A 586 18.28 2.51 -29.46
CA TYR A 586 19.53 2.00 -28.88
C TYR A 586 19.33 0.73 -28.06
N VAL A 587 18.10 0.41 -27.64
CA VAL A 587 17.79 -0.85 -26.94
C VAL A 587 17.68 -1.96 -27.99
N SER A 588 18.78 -2.67 -28.23
CA SER A 588 18.81 -3.82 -29.12
C SER A 588 19.66 -4.97 -28.56
N GLY A 589 19.33 -6.19 -29.00
CA GLY A 589 20.05 -7.41 -28.63
C GLY A 589 20.25 -7.57 -27.12
N SER A 590 21.51 -7.51 -26.67
CA SER A 590 21.91 -7.75 -25.27
C SER A 590 21.37 -6.72 -24.26
N LEU A 591 20.87 -5.57 -24.70
CA LEU A 591 20.32 -4.52 -23.81
C LEU A 591 18.83 -4.72 -23.49
N CYS A 592 18.12 -5.60 -24.20
CA CYS A 592 16.69 -5.84 -24.00
C CYS A 592 16.34 -6.36 -22.60
N VAL A 593 17.03 -7.40 -22.12
CA VAL A 593 16.75 -7.98 -20.80
C VAL A 593 17.11 -7.00 -19.67
N PRO A 594 18.30 -6.36 -19.64
CA PRO A 594 18.59 -5.31 -18.65
C PRO A 594 17.59 -4.16 -18.66
N PHE A 595 17.12 -3.76 -19.84
CA PHE A 595 16.07 -2.76 -19.99
C PHE A 595 14.78 -3.21 -19.31
N ILE A 596 14.16 -4.31 -19.76
CA ILE A 596 12.89 -4.80 -19.17
C ILE A 596 13.03 -5.06 -17.66
N ALA A 597 14.12 -5.66 -17.21
CA ALA A 597 14.35 -5.93 -15.78
C ALA A 597 14.42 -4.65 -14.95
N SER A 598 15.06 -3.59 -15.48
CA SER A 598 15.12 -2.30 -14.80
C SER A 598 13.75 -1.61 -14.75
N LEU A 599 12.95 -1.76 -15.81
CA LEU A 599 11.59 -1.26 -15.88
C LEU A 599 10.65 -2.00 -14.93
N GLY A 600 10.74 -3.32 -14.87
CA GLY A 600 9.90 -4.15 -14.00
C GLY A 600 10.12 -3.90 -12.51
N LYS A 601 11.27 -3.34 -12.13
CA LYS A 601 11.60 -2.92 -10.76
C LYS A 601 11.17 -1.48 -10.45
N THR A 602 11.01 -0.65 -11.46
CA THR A 602 10.74 0.78 -11.32
C THR A 602 9.25 1.04 -11.52
N GLU A 603 8.61 1.86 -10.69
CA GLU A 603 7.22 2.27 -10.97
C GLU A 603 7.18 3.08 -12.27
N MET A 604 6.31 2.70 -13.22
CA MET A 604 6.08 3.46 -14.47
C MET A 604 5.51 4.86 -14.22
N ASP A 605 5.13 5.16 -12.97
CA ASP A 605 4.71 6.49 -12.53
C ASP A 605 5.87 7.51 -12.54
N LEU A 606 7.14 7.04 -12.58
CA LEU A 606 8.32 7.87 -12.82
C LEU A 606 8.49 8.24 -14.31
N VAL A 607 7.80 7.54 -15.22
CA VAL A 607 7.80 7.84 -16.65
C VAL A 607 6.84 8.99 -16.91
N ASN A 608 7.30 9.94 -17.72
CA ASN A 608 6.53 11.07 -18.22
C ASN A 608 5.07 10.66 -18.55
N PRO A 609 4.04 11.38 -18.06
CA PRO A 609 2.65 10.93 -18.18
C PRO A 609 2.08 10.90 -19.61
N SER A 610 2.82 11.31 -20.65
CA SER A 610 2.30 11.33 -22.01
C SER A 610 1.95 9.92 -22.53
N LEU A 611 0.70 9.74 -22.98
CA LEU A 611 0.17 8.46 -23.48
C LEU A 611 1.02 7.90 -24.63
N HIS A 612 1.50 8.78 -25.52
CA HIS A 612 2.34 8.42 -26.66
C HIS A 612 3.65 7.76 -26.25
N LYS A 613 4.35 8.33 -25.26
CA LYS A 613 5.63 7.80 -24.80
C LYS A 613 5.48 6.47 -24.08
N LYS A 614 4.43 6.35 -23.26
CA LYS A 614 4.07 5.06 -22.63
C LYS A 614 3.85 3.99 -23.69
N SER A 615 3.11 4.29 -24.76
CA SER A 615 2.90 3.36 -25.88
C SER A 615 4.21 2.97 -26.58
N ALA A 616 5.10 3.93 -26.87
CA ALA A 616 6.39 3.65 -27.51
C ALA A 616 7.30 2.74 -26.65
N VAL A 617 7.36 2.99 -25.33
CA VAL A 617 8.10 2.15 -24.38
C VAL A 617 7.52 0.73 -24.36
N LEU A 618 6.20 0.60 -24.28
CA LEU A 618 5.54 -0.71 -24.25
C LEU A 618 5.72 -1.48 -25.56
N GLN A 619 5.69 -0.79 -26.70
CA GLN A 619 6.03 -1.38 -27.99
C GLN A 619 7.49 -1.90 -27.99
N LYS A 620 8.43 -1.12 -27.43
CA LYS A 620 9.82 -1.56 -27.34
C LYS A 620 10.01 -2.78 -26.43
N VAL A 621 9.26 -2.84 -25.33
CA VAL A 621 9.23 -4.03 -24.46
C VAL A 621 8.70 -5.25 -25.22
N GLN A 622 7.64 -5.09 -26.03
CA GLN A 622 7.12 -6.18 -26.87
C GLN A 622 8.14 -6.66 -27.90
N GLU A 623 8.84 -5.74 -28.58
CA GLU A 623 9.93 -6.09 -29.50
C GLU A 623 11.02 -6.91 -28.78
N CYS A 624 11.43 -6.48 -27.60
CA CYS A 624 12.44 -7.17 -26.79
C CYS A 624 12.00 -8.56 -26.28
N LEU A 625 10.70 -8.82 -26.17
CA LEU A 625 10.12 -10.13 -25.82
C LEU A 625 9.82 -11.01 -27.05
N ASN A 626 10.25 -10.61 -28.25
CA ASN A 626 9.86 -11.23 -29.52
C ASN A 626 8.33 -11.34 -29.68
N GLY A 627 7.58 -10.46 -29.02
CA GLY A 627 6.12 -10.40 -29.10
C GLY A 627 5.35 -11.52 -28.39
N SER A 628 5.95 -12.31 -27.51
CA SER A 628 5.23 -13.34 -26.73
C SER A 628 5.66 -13.38 -25.26
N ILE A 629 4.70 -13.58 -24.35
CA ILE A 629 4.92 -13.85 -22.93
C ILE A 629 4.58 -15.33 -22.73
N ALA A 630 5.60 -16.17 -22.86
CA ALA A 630 5.42 -17.61 -23.02
C ALA A 630 5.33 -18.34 -21.68
N ASP A 631 6.07 -17.89 -20.66
CA ASP A 631 6.20 -18.63 -19.40
C ASP A 631 6.46 -17.73 -18.16
N GLU A 632 6.73 -18.37 -17.03
CA GLU A 632 6.97 -17.71 -15.76
C GLU A 632 8.28 -16.89 -15.72
N TYR A 633 9.28 -17.19 -16.57
CA TYR A 633 10.49 -16.36 -16.67
C TYR A 633 10.18 -15.01 -17.30
N ASP A 634 9.31 -14.98 -18.31
CA ASP A 634 8.91 -13.73 -18.96
C ASP A 634 8.08 -12.85 -17.99
N VAL A 635 7.21 -13.48 -17.19
CA VAL A 635 6.45 -12.80 -16.12
C VAL A 635 7.38 -12.23 -15.04
N ASP A 636 8.40 -12.98 -14.64
CA ASP A 636 9.39 -12.50 -13.67
C ASP A 636 10.29 -11.38 -14.18
N LEU A 637 10.60 -11.40 -15.47
CA LEU A 637 11.34 -10.33 -16.12
C LEU A 637 10.50 -9.05 -16.20
N LEU A 638 9.21 -9.16 -16.52
CA LEU A 638 8.28 -8.02 -16.57
C LEU A 638 8.05 -7.38 -15.20
N GLY A 639 7.91 -8.18 -14.13
CA GLY A 639 7.63 -7.64 -12.79
C GLY A 639 6.43 -6.67 -12.80
N ASN A 640 6.61 -5.46 -12.25
CA ASN A 640 5.54 -4.46 -12.14
C ASN A 640 5.05 -3.92 -13.51
N LEU A 641 5.80 -4.14 -14.61
CA LEU A 641 5.34 -3.75 -15.95
C LEU A 641 4.07 -4.48 -16.38
N ILE A 642 3.76 -5.61 -15.76
CA ILE A 642 2.57 -6.38 -16.08
C ILE A 642 1.27 -5.56 -15.98
N CYS A 643 1.22 -4.60 -15.05
CA CYS A 643 0.10 -3.69 -14.86
C CYS A 643 -0.14 -2.74 -16.05
N HIS A 644 0.87 -2.53 -16.89
CA HIS A 644 0.83 -1.60 -18.02
C HIS A 644 0.78 -2.30 -19.37
N LEU A 645 0.66 -3.63 -19.41
CA LEU A 645 0.58 -4.36 -20.66
C LEU A 645 -0.66 -3.96 -21.47
N PRO A 646 -0.53 -3.69 -22.78
CA PRO A 646 -1.67 -3.45 -23.64
C PRO A 646 -2.65 -4.63 -23.64
N PRO A 647 -3.98 -4.41 -23.75
CA PRO A 647 -4.97 -5.49 -23.77
C PRO A 647 -4.67 -6.58 -24.82
N ALA A 648 -4.24 -6.18 -26.02
CA ALA A 648 -3.87 -7.11 -27.09
C ALA A 648 -2.71 -8.06 -26.72
N SER A 649 -1.81 -7.65 -25.83
CA SER A 649 -0.75 -8.53 -25.31
C SER A 649 -1.28 -9.60 -24.36
N ILE A 650 -2.26 -9.24 -23.54
CA ILE A 650 -2.92 -10.18 -22.62
C ILE A 650 -3.73 -11.21 -23.42
N GLN A 651 -4.47 -10.75 -24.43
CA GLN A 651 -5.33 -11.60 -25.26
C GLN A 651 -4.54 -12.63 -26.08
N GLY A 652 -3.66 -12.16 -26.97
CA GLY A 652 -3.08 -13.00 -28.02
C GLY A 652 -1.63 -13.41 -27.82
N ARG A 653 -0.92 -12.81 -26.86
CA ARG A 653 0.54 -12.99 -26.70
C ARG A 653 0.93 -13.63 -25.38
N MET A 654 0.02 -13.70 -24.39
CA MET A 654 0.25 -14.34 -23.11
C MET A 654 -0.29 -15.77 -23.10
N SER A 655 0.59 -16.73 -22.77
CA SER A 655 0.20 -18.13 -22.60
C SER A 655 -0.60 -18.35 -21.30
N LEU A 656 -1.31 -19.47 -21.21
CA LEU A 656 -2.01 -19.86 -19.96
C LEU A 656 -1.05 -20.08 -18.78
N LYS A 657 0.16 -20.57 -19.06
CA LYS A 657 1.20 -20.77 -18.03
C LYS A 657 1.69 -19.44 -17.47
N ALA A 658 1.93 -18.46 -18.35
CA ALA A 658 2.26 -17.11 -17.96
C ALA A 658 1.11 -16.44 -17.20
N MET A 659 -0.14 -16.61 -17.65
CA MET A 659 -1.32 -16.07 -16.98
C MET A 659 -1.45 -16.58 -15.53
N ALA A 660 -1.25 -17.88 -15.30
CA ALA A 660 -1.31 -18.46 -13.96
C ALA A 660 -0.26 -17.83 -13.01
N ALA A 661 0.95 -17.60 -13.49
CA ALA A 661 2.00 -16.92 -12.72
C ALA A 661 1.75 -15.41 -12.53
N ALA A 662 1.11 -14.78 -13.51
CA ALA A 662 0.81 -13.35 -13.55
C ALA A 662 -0.35 -12.94 -12.64
N LEU A 663 -1.30 -13.86 -12.36
CA LEU A 663 -2.56 -13.55 -11.67
C LEU A 663 -2.35 -12.83 -10.33
N HIS A 664 -1.40 -13.30 -9.51
CA HIS A 664 -1.08 -12.65 -8.23
C HIS A 664 -0.56 -11.22 -8.43
N GLN A 665 0.27 -10.98 -9.45
CA GLN A 665 0.80 -9.64 -9.74
C GLN A 665 -0.30 -8.71 -10.27
N PHE A 666 -1.21 -9.21 -11.11
CA PHE A 666 -2.37 -8.44 -11.58
C PHE A 666 -3.26 -7.96 -10.42
N LYS A 667 -3.43 -8.76 -9.35
CA LYS A 667 -4.18 -8.34 -8.15
C LYS A 667 -3.52 -7.16 -7.42
N LEU A 668 -2.20 -7.02 -7.53
CA LEU A 668 -1.45 -5.93 -6.89
C LEU A 668 -1.44 -4.63 -7.73
N CYS A 669 -1.96 -4.67 -8.96
CA CYS A 669 -2.03 -3.50 -9.81
C CYS A 669 -3.05 -2.49 -9.29
N ARG A 670 -2.62 -1.26 -9.01
CA ARG A 670 -3.47 -0.20 -8.44
C ARG A 670 -4.61 0.21 -9.37
N GLN A 671 -4.38 0.24 -10.69
CA GLN A 671 -5.37 0.62 -11.70
C GLN A 671 -5.18 -0.22 -12.96
N LEU A 672 -6.21 -1.00 -13.33
CA LEU A 672 -6.31 -1.73 -14.59
C LEU A 672 -7.42 -1.11 -15.43
N SER A 673 -7.19 -0.93 -16.73
CA SER A 673 -8.20 -0.43 -17.66
C SER A 673 -9.36 -1.41 -17.81
N HIS A 674 -10.52 -0.94 -18.29
CA HIS A 674 -11.66 -1.82 -18.54
C HIS A 674 -11.30 -2.90 -19.56
N GLU A 675 -10.59 -2.56 -20.63
CA GLU A 675 -10.15 -3.49 -21.66
C GLU A 675 -9.19 -4.54 -21.10
N GLN A 676 -8.21 -4.12 -20.28
CA GLN A 676 -7.30 -5.07 -19.62
C GLN A 676 -8.07 -6.06 -18.72
N LYS A 677 -9.03 -5.56 -17.93
CA LYS A 677 -9.90 -6.40 -17.08
C LYS A 677 -10.68 -7.42 -17.92
N THR A 678 -11.24 -6.98 -19.05
CA THR A 678 -11.97 -7.87 -19.97
C THR A 678 -11.07 -8.98 -20.52
N GLU A 679 -9.85 -8.67 -20.95
CA GLU A 679 -8.92 -9.69 -21.44
C GLU A 679 -8.43 -10.64 -20.32
N ILE A 680 -8.24 -10.12 -19.11
CA ILE A 680 -7.95 -10.93 -17.91
C ILE A 680 -9.11 -11.91 -17.66
N LYS A 681 -10.37 -11.45 -17.72
CA LYS A 681 -11.55 -12.30 -17.57
C LYS A 681 -11.54 -13.46 -18.58
N TYR A 682 -11.32 -13.18 -19.87
CA TYR A 682 -11.28 -14.22 -20.88
C TYR A 682 -10.17 -15.24 -20.63
N LYS A 683 -8.97 -14.77 -20.27
CA LYS A 683 -7.84 -15.65 -19.92
C LYS A 683 -8.09 -16.50 -18.67
N LEU A 684 -8.82 -15.97 -17.68
CA LEU A 684 -9.23 -16.73 -16.50
C LEU A 684 -10.21 -17.85 -16.85
N LEU A 685 -11.19 -17.58 -17.72
CA LEU A 685 -12.14 -18.58 -18.20
C LEU A 685 -11.47 -19.63 -19.10
N GLU A 686 -10.44 -19.26 -19.86
CA GLU A 686 -9.61 -20.19 -20.62
C GLU A 686 -8.76 -21.08 -19.69
N LEU A 687 -8.22 -20.52 -18.60
CA LEU A 687 -7.36 -21.23 -17.64
C LEU A 687 -8.13 -22.19 -16.73
N TYR A 688 -9.24 -21.74 -16.14
CA TYR A 688 -9.99 -22.48 -15.12
C TYR A 688 -11.32 -23.06 -15.63
N GLY A 689 -11.70 -22.77 -16.87
CA GLY A 689 -12.99 -23.15 -17.42
C GLY A 689 -14.16 -22.37 -16.81
N SER A 690 -15.37 -22.91 -16.97
CA SER A 690 -16.60 -22.27 -16.47
C SER A 690 -16.61 -22.16 -14.94
N PRO A 691 -17.10 -21.03 -14.37
CA PRO A 691 -17.25 -20.84 -12.93
C PRO A 691 -18.03 -21.95 -12.19
N LYS A 692 -18.88 -22.70 -12.90
CA LYS A 692 -19.56 -23.90 -12.35
C LYS A 692 -18.59 -24.95 -11.82
N ASN A 693 -17.44 -25.10 -12.48
CA ASN A 693 -16.43 -26.13 -12.17
C ASN A 693 -15.35 -25.63 -11.22
N TRP A 694 -15.38 -24.35 -10.82
CA TRP A 694 -14.36 -23.80 -9.92
C TRP A 694 -14.48 -24.40 -8.52
N THR A 695 -13.33 -24.60 -7.89
CA THR A 695 -13.18 -24.98 -6.48
C THR A 695 -13.12 -23.75 -5.58
N ALA A 696 -13.26 -23.94 -4.27
CA ALA A 696 -13.11 -22.87 -3.28
C ALA A 696 -11.74 -22.17 -3.40
N GLU A 697 -10.67 -22.96 -3.58
CA GLU A 697 -9.31 -22.47 -3.75
C GLU A 697 -9.15 -21.66 -5.05
N THR A 698 -9.78 -22.10 -6.15
CA THR A 698 -9.78 -21.36 -7.41
C THR A 698 -10.49 -20.02 -7.26
N THR A 699 -11.65 -19.98 -6.59
CA THR A 699 -12.37 -18.73 -6.35
C THR A 699 -11.56 -17.75 -5.49
N LEU A 700 -10.85 -18.22 -4.47
CA LEU A 700 -9.91 -17.41 -3.67
C LEU A 700 -8.71 -16.91 -4.51
N ASP A 701 -8.15 -17.79 -5.35
CA ASP A 701 -7.02 -17.47 -6.23
C ASP A 701 -7.41 -16.50 -7.35
N VAL A 702 -8.66 -16.48 -7.81
CA VAL A 702 -9.18 -15.43 -8.69
C VAL A 702 -9.41 -14.12 -7.92
N GLY A 703 -9.94 -14.21 -6.69
CA GLY A 703 -10.08 -13.06 -5.77
C GLY A 703 -10.95 -11.94 -6.35
N PRO A 704 -10.54 -10.65 -6.29
CA PRO A 704 -11.35 -9.52 -6.75
C PRO A 704 -11.78 -9.59 -8.23
N PHE A 705 -11.10 -10.37 -9.06
CA PHE A 705 -11.45 -10.53 -10.47
C PHE A 705 -12.76 -11.27 -10.70
N ILE A 706 -13.34 -11.92 -9.69
CA ILE A 706 -14.71 -12.47 -9.80
C ILE A 706 -15.74 -11.37 -10.12
N ALA A 707 -15.48 -10.12 -9.73
CA ALA A 707 -16.36 -8.99 -10.03
C ALA A 707 -16.54 -8.72 -11.53
N LEU A 708 -15.69 -9.33 -12.38
CA LEU A 708 -15.78 -9.24 -13.83
C LEU A 708 -16.74 -10.30 -14.43
N LEU A 709 -17.15 -11.30 -13.65
CA LEU A 709 -18.07 -12.33 -14.08
C LEU A 709 -19.48 -11.75 -14.24
N SER A 710 -20.29 -12.40 -15.07
CA SER A 710 -21.71 -12.04 -15.22
C SER A 710 -22.50 -12.40 -13.97
N GLN A 711 -23.63 -11.71 -13.74
CA GLN A 711 -24.53 -11.99 -12.63
C GLN A 711 -24.95 -13.48 -12.53
N GLY A 712 -25.18 -14.15 -13.65
CA GLY A 712 -25.50 -15.58 -13.67
C GLY A 712 -24.36 -16.47 -13.16
N GLU A 713 -23.12 -16.14 -13.49
CA GLU A 713 -21.92 -16.84 -13.02
C GLU A 713 -21.64 -16.55 -11.54
N LEU A 714 -21.84 -15.30 -11.12
CA LEU A 714 -21.71 -14.87 -9.73
C LEU A 714 -22.70 -15.58 -8.82
N ASN A 715 -23.96 -15.72 -9.25
CA ASN A 715 -24.98 -16.43 -8.48
C ASN A 715 -24.61 -17.91 -8.27
N VAL A 716 -23.99 -18.56 -9.27
CA VAL A 716 -23.48 -19.93 -9.11
C VAL A 716 -22.42 -20.01 -8.02
N LEU A 717 -21.46 -19.07 -8.02
CA LEU A 717 -20.40 -19.04 -7.02
C LEU A 717 -20.93 -18.67 -5.63
N ALA A 718 -21.88 -17.73 -5.53
CA ALA A 718 -22.51 -17.31 -4.29
C ALA A 718 -23.28 -18.46 -3.61
N VAL A 719 -23.93 -19.33 -4.39
CA VAL A 719 -24.59 -20.53 -3.85
C VAL A 719 -23.59 -21.58 -3.40
N LYS A 720 -22.48 -21.79 -4.14
CA LYS A 720 -21.47 -22.80 -3.79
C LYS A 720 -20.57 -22.38 -2.62
N PHE A 721 -20.17 -21.11 -2.59
CA PHE A 721 -19.11 -20.58 -1.74
C PHE A 721 -19.50 -19.21 -1.13
N PRO A 722 -20.60 -19.13 -0.37
CA PRO A 722 -21.15 -17.84 0.11
C PRO A 722 -20.12 -17.01 0.89
N ASP A 723 -19.39 -17.62 1.81
CA ASP A 723 -18.45 -16.92 2.70
C ASP A 723 -17.25 -16.33 1.94
N ILE A 724 -16.77 -17.05 0.92
CA ILE A 724 -15.68 -16.59 0.05
C ILE A 724 -16.12 -15.36 -0.74
N ILE A 725 -17.36 -15.36 -1.25
CA ILE A 725 -17.93 -14.24 -1.99
C ILE A 725 -18.09 -13.00 -1.08
N LEU A 726 -18.61 -13.19 0.14
CA LEU A 726 -18.72 -12.11 1.13
C LEU A 726 -17.35 -11.54 1.51
N GLN A 727 -16.34 -12.40 1.68
CA GLN A 727 -14.98 -11.98 1.99
C GLN A 727 -14.37 -11.17 0.85
N ILE A 728 -14.50 -11.63 -0.39
CA ILE A 728 -13.96 -10.93 -1.56
C ILE A 728 -14.66 -9.57 -1.73
N ALA A 729 -15.98 -9.51 -1.56
CA ALA A 729 -16.74 -8.27 -1.69
C ALA A 729 -16.26 -7.15 -0.74
N LYS A 730 -15.83 -7.50 0.47
CA LYS A 730 -15.27 -6.54 1.45
C LYS A 730 -13.93 -5.93 1.04
N THR A 731 -13.21 -6.56 0.10
CA THR A 731 -11.92 -6.07 -0.40
C THR A 731 -12.03 -5.18 -1.64
N ILE A 732 -13.23 -5.02 -2.18
CA ILE A 732 -13.47 -4.29 -3.42
C ILE A 732 -13.73 -2.82 -3.11
N GLY A 733 -13.16 -1.94 -3.94
CA GLY A 733 -13.32 -0.49 -3.86
C GLY A 733 -14.70 0.01 -4.32
N PRO A 734 -14.82 1.25 -4.83
CA PRO A 734 -16.10 1.92 -5.09
C PRO A 734 -17.09 1.10 -5.94
N THR A 735 -18.38 1.20 -5.58
CA THR A 735 -19.52 0.41 -6.09
C THR A 735 -19.59 0.35 -7.63
N SER A 736 -19.21 1.44 -8.31
CA SER A 736 -19.31 1.58 -9.78
C SER A 736 -18.47 0.58 -10.59
N SER A 737 -17.53 -0.12 -9.93
CA SER A 737 -16.66 -1.10 -10.58
C SER A 737 -17.05 -2.57 -10.37
N ALA A 738 -18.06 -2.84 -9.54
CA ALA A 738 -18.46 -4.19 -9.13
C ALA A 738 -19.96 -4.33 -8.82
N GLU A 739 -20.81 -3.56 -9.51
CA GLU A 739 -22.25 -3.49 -9.25
C GLU A 739 -22.92 -4.89 -9.27
N GLU A 740 -22.61 -5.72 -10.26
CA GLU A 740 -23.18 -7.08 -10.37
C GLU A 740 -22.82 -7.96 -9.16
N LEU A 741 -21.58 -7.91 -8.69
CA LEU A 741 -21.14 -8.67 -7.53
C LEU A 741 -21.83 -8.18 -6.25
N LEU A 742 -21.89 -6.86 -6.04
CA LEU A 742 -22.53 -6.28 -4.86
C LEU A 742 -24.04 -6.56 -4.85
N SER A 743 -24.69 -6.54 -6.02
CA SER A 743 -26.09 -6.96 -6.18
C SER A 743 -26.28 -8.45 -5.83
N THR A 744 -25.39 -9.33 -6.31
CA THR A 744 -25.41 -10.76 -5.94
C THR A 744 -25.19 -10.97 -4.44
N VAL A 745 -24.25 -10.24 -3.82
CA VAL A 745 -24.02 -10.26 -2.37
C VAL A 745 -25.26 -9.82 -1.61
N PHE A 746 -25.92 -8.76 -2.07
CA PHE A 746 -27.18 -8.31 -1.50
C PHE A 746 -28.26 -9.39 -1.55
N GLY A 747 -28.43 -10.05 -2.71
CA GLY A 747 -29.37 -11.17 -2.87
C GLY A 747 -29.03 -12.37 -1.99
N LEU A 748 -27.75 -12.70 -1.84
CA LEU A 748 -27.26 -13.81 -1.01
C LEU A 748 -27.61 -13.59 0.47
N VAL A 749 -27.22 -12.45 1.04
CA VAL A 749 -27.54 -12.09 2.43
C VAL A 749 -29.05 -11.97 2.60
N SER A 750 -29.74 -11.41 1.60
CA SER A 750 -31.17 -11.20 1.64
C SER A 750 -31.99 -12.48 1.72
N SER A 751 -31.62 -13.48 0.91
CA SER A 751 -32.32 -14.75 0.82
C SER A 751 -32.11 -15.63 2.06
N ALA A 752 -30.91 -15.58 2.66
CA ALA A 752 -30.59 -16.33 3.87
C ALA A 752 -31.47 -15.95 5.08
N THR A 753 -31.91 -14.68 5.15
CA THR A 753 -32.69 -14.13 6.27
C THR A 753 -34.17 -13.91 5.94
N ALA A 754 -34.62 -14.24 4.72
CA ALA A 754 -36.01 -14.05 4.28
C ALA A 754 -37.07 -14.79 5.14
N ASN A 755 -36.64 -15.82 5.90
CA ASN A 755 -37.49 -16.56 6.83
C ASN A 755 -37.58 -15.93 8.24
N ASN A 756 -36.67 -15.02 8.61
CA ASN A 756 -36.66 -14.32 9.90
C ASN A 756 -37.34 -12.95 9.76
N ARG A 757 -38.66 -12.94 9.54
CA ARG A 757 -39.44 -11.70 9.50
C ARG A 757 -39.55 -11.10 10.91
N SER A 758 -38.67 -10.17 11.27
CA SER A 758 -38.94 -9.26 12.38
C SER A 758 -40.04 -8.29 11.93
N SER A 759 -41.28 -8.52 12.35
CA SER A 759 -42.38 -7.59 12.10
C SER A 759 -42.20 -6.35 12.97
N VAL A 760 -41.67 -5.26 12.39
CA VAL A 760 -41.64 -3.97 13.06
C VAL A 760 -43.08 -3.43 13.15
N THR A 761 -43.51 -3.09 14.36
CA THR A 761 -44.89 -2.72 14.73
C THR A 761 -45.26 -1.26 14.43
N GLY A 762 -44.70 -0.68 13.36
CA GLY A 762 -45.10 0.65 12.86
C GLY A 762 -46.19 0.52 11.77
N PRO A 763 -47.24 1.37 11.75
CA PRO A 763 -48.32 1.27 10.77
C PRO A 763 -47.86 1.35 9.31
N ASP A 764 -46.76 2.07 9.03
CA ASP A 764 -46.18 2.24 7.69
C ASP A 764 -45.09 1.20 7.34
N CYS A 765 -44.71 0.34 8.29
CA CYS A 765 -43.67 -0.68 8.12
C CYS A 765 -44.22 -2.12 8.10
N VAL A 766 -45.56 -2.27 8.12
CA VAL A 766 -46.22 -3.57 8.08
C VAL A 766 -45.89 -4.28 6.76
N GLY A 767 -45.24 -5.44 6.85
CA GLY A 767 -44.85 -6.24 5.69
C GLY A 767 -43.59 -5.76 4.97
N THR A 768 -42.97 -4.65 5.40
CA THR A 768 -41.66 -4.22 4.90
C THR A 768 -40.56 -4.86 5.73
N ARG A 769 -39.52 -5.36 5.07
CA ARG A 769 -38.33 -5.90 5.73
C ARG A 769 -37.46 -4.77 6.27
N ALA A 770 -36.95 -4.92 7.49
CA ALA A 770 -36.00 -3.98 8.08
C ALA A 770 -34.57 -4.57 8.04
N PRO A 771 -33.54 -3.77 7.75
CA PRO A 771 -32.14 -4.19 7.88
C PRO A 771 -31.80 -4.53 9.33
N SER A 772 -31.12 -5.64 9.55
CA SER A 772 -30.57 -6.03 10.87
C SER A 772 -29.08 -5.74 10.99
N LEU A 773 -28.57 -5.73 12.23
CA LEU A 773 -27.14 -5.54 12.55
C LEU A 773 -26.21 -6.47 11.74
N ASP A 774 -26.54 -7.77 11.69
CA ASP A 774 -25.73 -8.78 10.99
C ASP A 774 -25.67 -8.53 9.48
N GLU A 775 -26.80 -8.14 8.88
CA GLU A 775 -26.90 -7.87 7.45
C GLU A 775 -26.09 -6.63 7.06
N ILE A 776 -26.19 -5.54 7.83
CA ILE A 776 -25.46 -4.31 7.54
C ILE A 776 -23.95 -4.57 7.54
N ILE A 777 -23.44 -5.34 8.52
CA ILE A 777 -22.01 -5.69 8.63
C ILE A 777 -21.58 -6.64 7.49
N LYS A 778 -22.43 -7.60 7.09
CA LYS A 778 -22.13 -8.53 5.99
C LYS A 778 -22.12 -7.83 4.63
N LEU A 779 -23.04 -6.90 4.41
CA LEU A 779 -23.22 -6.23 3.13
C LEU A 779 -22.12 -5.22 2.80
N ALA A 780 -21.56 -4.51 3.80
CA ALA A 780 -20.56 -3.46 3.57
C ALA A 780 -21.01 -2.49 2.45
N GLU A 781 -20.28 -2.35 1.33
CA GLU A 781 -20.70 -1.51 0.19
C GLU A 781 -22.01 -1.96 -0.48
N ALA A 782 -22.40 -3.23 -0.36
CA ALA A 782 -23.66 -3.75 -0.89
C ALA A 782 -24.91 -3.21 -0.15
N ASN A 783 -24.73 -2.48 0.97
CA ASN A 783 -25.84 -1.74 1.60
C ASN A 783 -26.46 -0.71 0.65
N ALA A 784 -25.75 -0.29 -0.40
CA ALA A 784 -26.28 0.58 -1.45
C ALA A 784 -27.54 0.03 -2.17
N PHE A 785 -27.82 -1.27 -2.07
CA PHE A 785 -28.98 -1.90 -2.71
C PHE A 785 -30.25 -1.93 -1.84
N TRP A 786 -30.20 -1.48 -0.59
CA TRP A 786 -31.40 -1.33 0.24
C TRP A 786 -32.38 -0.33 -0.36
N SER A 787 -33.67 -0.65 -0.37
CA SER A 787 -34.68 0.33 -0.80
C SER A 787 -34.87 1.43 0.27
N VAL A 788 -35.36 2.59 -0.17
CA VAL A 788 -35.67 3.72 0.72
C VAL A 788 -36.65 3.31 1.84
N GLN A 789 -37.63 2.45 1.54
CA GLN A 789 -38.63 2.03 2.53
C GLN A 789 -38.03 1.08 3.57
N GLU A 790 -37.15 0.15 3.17
CA GLU A 790 -36.46 -0.75 4.10
C GLU A 790 -35.54 0.04 5.04
N LEU A 791 -34.78 1.02 4.53
CA LEU A 791 -33.94 1.88 5.36
C LEU A 791 -34.73 2.69 6.39
N LYS A 792 -35.91 3.20 6.03
CA LYS A 792 -36.80 3.92 6.97
C LYS A 792 -37.30 3.02 8.10
N CYS A 793 -37.58 1.76 7.79
CA CYS A 793 -38.12 0.77 8.72
C CYS A 793 -37.08 0.10 9.63
N MET A 794 -35.79 0.41 9.46
CA MET A 794 -34.72 0.00 10.38
C MET A 794 -35.06 0.38 11.83
N ASP A 795 -34.70 -0.42 12.83
CA ASP A 795 -34.91 -0.03 14.22
C ASP A 795 -33.87 1.01 14.70
N ALA A 796 -34.18 1.73 15.78
CA ALA A 796 -33.35 2.82 16.28
C ALA A 796 -31.99 2.34 16.79
N GLU A 797 -31.93 1.17 17.44
CA GLU A 797 -30.70 0.62 18.01
C GLU A 797 -29.76 0.13 16.91
N THR A 798 -30.29 -0.56 15.89
CA THR A 798 -29.52 -1.00 14.72
C THR A 798 -28.96 0.21 13.96
N PHE A 799 -29.73 1.28 13.80
CA PHE A 799 -29.23 2.51 13.18
C PHE A 799 -28.08 3.12 13.99
N ASP A 800 -28.28 3.34 15.29
CA ASP A 800 -27.29 3.99 16.17
C ASP A 800 -25.96 3.21 16.21
N LYS A 801 -26.01 1.88 16.17
CA LYS A 801 -24.82 1.01 16.15
C LYS A 801 -24.06 1.01 14.81
N ASN A 802 -24.71 1.34 13.69
CA ASN A 802 -24.12 1.17 12.36
C ASN A 802 -24.05 2.45 11.52
N VAL A 803 -24.46 3.60 12.06
CA VAL A 803 -24.50 4.86 11.32
C VAL A 803 -23.14 5.23 10.70
N GLU A 804 -22.03 4.97 11.39
CA GLU A 804 -20.68 5.24 10.86
C GLU A 804 -20.36 4.36 9.65
N LEU A 805 -20.68 3.05 9.73
CA LEU A 805 -20.50 2.13 8.61
C LEU A 805 -21.37 2.53 7.41
N LEU A 806 -22.64 2.85 7.65
CA LEU A 806 -23.56 3.35 6.61
C LEU A 806 -23.07 4.69 6.03
N GLY A 807 -22.47 5.55 6.86
CA GLY A 807 -21.85 6.81 6.46
C GLY A 807 -20.63 6.65 5.56
N THR A 808 -19.98 5.48 5.52
CA THR A 808 -18.86 5.20 4.61
C THR A 808 -19.27 4.68 3.23
N VAL A 809 -20.53 4.22 3.07
CA VAL A 809 -20.99 3.57 1.84
C VAL A 809 -21.06 4.56 0.68
N SER A 810 -20.21 4.33 -0.32
CA SER A 810 -20.07 5.23 -1.48
C SER A 810 -21.25 5.14 -2.46
N GLY A 811 -21.92 3.98 -2.53
CA GLY A 811 -22.95 3.68 -3.51
C GLY A 811 -24.35 4.26 -3.22
N PHE A 812 -24.58 4.89 -2.07
CA PHE A 812 -25.90 5.43 -1.75
C PHE A 812 -26.28 6.59 -2.68
N ASN A 813 -27.52 6.56 -3.19
CA ASN A 813 -28.11 7.65 -3.95
C ASN A 813 -28.74 8.71 -3.01
N SER A 814 -29.10 9.88 -3.58
CA SER A 814 -29.64 11.00 -2.81
C SER A 814 -30.88 10.63 -1.99
N SER A 815 -31.82 9.85 -2.55
CA SER A 815 -33.04 9.44 -1.85
C SER A 815 -32.77 8.52 -0.66
N GLN A 816 -31.76 7.63 -0.76
CA GLN A 816 -31.33 6.78 0.34
C GLN A 816 -30.62 7.58 1.44
N LEU A 817 -29.74 8.54 1.06
CA LEU A 817 -29.09 9.42 2.04
C LEU A 817 -30.13 10.26 2.80
N ILE A 818 -31.16 10.78 2.12
CA ILE A 818 -32.28 11.48 2.78
C ILE A 818 -33.02 10.55 3.75
N ALA A 819 -33.27 9.29 3.37
CA ALA A 819 -33.92 8.33 4.25
C ALA A 819 -33.12 8.07 5.54
N LEU A 820 -31.79 7.93 5.43
CA LEU A 820 -30.89 7.76 6.56
C LEU A 820 -30.79 9.02 7.42
N LYS A 821 -30.77 10.21 6.81
CA LYS A 821 -30.82 11.49 7.52
C LYS A 821 -32.10 11.65 8.34
N GLU A 822 -33.26 11.37 7.75
CA GLU A 822 -34.53 11.40 8.50
C GLU A 822 -34.56 10.33 9.60
N LYS A 823 -33.89 9.19 9.39
CA LYS A 823 -33.73 8.19 10.44
C LYS A 823 -32.89 8.71 11.61
N ALA A 824 -31.79 9.41 11.33
CA ALA A 824 -30.99 10.06 12.37
C ALA A 824 -31.83 11.05 13.20
N LYS A 825 -32.70 11.85 12.55
CA LYS A 825 -33.61 12.78 13.24
C LYS A 825 -34.63 12.06 14.11
N GLN A 826 -35.11 10.89 13.67
CA GLN A 826 -35.99 10.04 14.48
C GLN A 826 -35.28 9.49 15.74
N VAL A 827 -34.01 9.11 15.62
CA VAL A 827 -33.25 8.43 16.69
C VAL A 827 -32.66 9.43 17.69
N TRP A 828 -32.06 10.51 17.22
CA TRP A 828 -31.34 11.49 18.06
C TRP A 828 -32.17 12.72 18.43
N GLY A 829 -33.38 12.85 17.88
CA GLY A 829 -34.25 13.99 18.13
C GLY A 829 -33.98 15.18 17.22
N SER A 830 -34.28 16.38 17.71
CA SER A 830 -34.19 17.62 16.93
C SER A 830 -32.73 17.98 16.61
N LEU A 831 -32.50 18.68 15.50
CA LEU A 831 -31.14 19.03 15.04
C LEU A 831 -30.32 19.82 16.08
N PRO A 832 -30.89 20.78 16.85
CA PRO A 832 -30.14 21.47 17.91
C PRO A 832 -29.66 20.57 19.05
N ASP A 833 -30.29 19.41 19.24
CA ASP A 833 -29.87 18.44 20.28
C ASP A 833 -28.65 17.62 19.83
N TRP A 834 -28.31 17.65 18.54
CA TRP A 834 -27.22 16.87 17.99
C TRP A 834 -25.87 17.40 18.50
N LYS A 835 -25.05 16.49 19.00
CA LYS A 835 -23.69 16.78 19.46
C LYS A 835 -22.69 16.55 18.35
N SER A 836 -21.47 17.08 18.53
CA SER A 836 -20.38 16.92 17.58
C SER A 836 -20.12 15.47 17.17
N TYR A 837 -20.23 14.51 18.09
CA TYR A 837 -20.04 13.09 17.79
C TYR A 837 -21.17 12.49 16.93
N HIS A 838 -22.42 12.97 17.06
CA HIS A 838 -23.51 12.60 16.15
C HIS A 838 -23.23 13.10 14.73
N ILE A 839 -22.86 14.39 14.60
CA ILE A 839 -22.56 15.00 13.29
C ILE A 839 -21.41 14.28 12.59
N VAL A 840 -20.34 13.98 13.32
CA VAL A 840 -19.18 13.24 12.81
C VAL A 840 -19.54 11.81 12.37
N SER A 841 -20.46 11.15 13.08
CA SER A 841 -20.86 9.77 12.78
C SER A 841 -21.64 9.60 11.47
N LEU A 842 -22.21 10.68 10.91
CA LEU A 842 -23.00 10.63 9.68
C LEU A 842 -22.18 10.29 8.43
N GLY A 843 -20.89 10.64 8.41
CA GLY A 843 -20.06 10.50 7.22
C GLY A 843 -20.73 11.13 5.98
N ARG A 844 -20.91 10.34 4.92
CA ARG A 844 -21.55 10.76 3.66
C ARG A 844 -23.05 11.04 3.79
N ILE A 845 -23.73 10.55 4.83
CA ILE A 845 -25.15 10.85 5.12
C ILE A 845 -25.34 12.37 5.33
N ALA A 846 -24.31 13.06 5.85
CA ALA A 846 -24.34 14.50 6.05
C ALA A 846 -24.63 15.30 4.77
N LEU A 847 -24.29 14.78 3.59
CA LEU A 847 -24.55 15.45 2.30
C LEU A 847 -26.04 15.66 2.01
N ALA A 848 -26.93 14.90 2.66
CA ALA A 848 -28.37 15.05 2.53
C ALA A 848 -28.96 16.20 3.37
N LEU A 849 -28.17 16.85 4.23
CA LEU A 849 -28.61 18.00 5.03
C LEU A 849 -28.90 19.20 4.12
N ALA A 850 -30.07 19.80 4.27
CA ALA A 850 -30.40 21.05 3.60
C ALA A 850 -29.70 22.25 4.26
N GLU A 851 -29.60 23.37 3.54
CA GLU A 851 -28.93 24.60 4.03
C GLU A 851 -29.50 25.07 5.37
N ASN A 852 -30.83 25.10 5.50
CA ASN A 852 -31.50 25.46 6.75
C ASN A 852 -31.29 24.43 7.87
N GLU A 853 -31.15 23.15 7.54
CA GLU A 853 -30.85 22.12 8.53
C GLU A 853 -29.41 22.24 9.03
N ILE A 854 -28.46 22.66 8.18
CA ILE A 854 -27.07 22.91 8.58
C ILE A 854 -26.99 24.10 9.54
N GLU A 855 -27.78 25.15 9.32
CA GLU A 855 -27.84 26.33 10.18
C GLU A 855 -28.40 26.05 11.59
N GLU A 856 -29.13 24.94 11.77
CA GLU A 856 -29.65 24.51 13.08
C GLU A 856 -28.67 23.64 13.89
N LEU A 857 -27.56 23.19 13.29
CA LEU A 857 -26.57 22.33 13.95
C LEU A 857 -25.60 23.13 14.81
N ASP A 858 -25.15 22.53 15.91
CA ASP A 858 -24.03 23.07 16.71
C ASP A 858 -22.67 22.74 16.04
N LEU A 859 -22.14 23.73 15.33
CA LEU A 859 -20.90 23.66 14.56
C LEU A 859 -19.72 24.36 15.22
N HIS A 860 -19.74 24.62 16.54
CA HIS A 860 -18.68 25.36 17.24
C HIS A 860 -17.27 24.76 17.13
N SER A 861 -17.15 23.45 16.88
CA SER A 861 -15.88 22.72 16.93
C SER A 861 -15.25 22.53 15.55
N ILE A 862 -14.01 23.00 15.38
CA ILE A 862 -13.22 22.78 14.17
C ILE A 862 -12.97 21.30 13.87
N ASP A 863 -12.92 20.44 14.91
CA ASP A 863 -12.71 19.00 14.72
C ASP A 863 -13.91 18.35 14.01
N THR A 864 -15.14 18.84 14.28
CA THR A 864 -16.36 18.45 13.57
C THR A 864 -16.31 18.89 12.11
N ILE A 865 -15.98 20.17 11.88
CA ILE A 865 -15.87 20.74 10.53
C ILE A 865 -14.79 20.04 9.72
N SER A 866 -13.67 19.66 10.34
CA SER A 866 -12.60 18.92 9.70
C SER A 866 -13.01 17.52 9.23
N VAL A 867 -14.12 16.96 9.71
CA VAL A 867 -14.72 15.73 9.17
C VAL A 867 -15.64 16.05 8.01
N LEU A 868 -16.51 17.05 8.17
CA LEU A 868 -17.43 17.47 7.12
C LEU A 868 -16.68 17.91 5.86
N SER A 869 -15.56 18.62 6.02
CA SER A 869 -14.72 19.11 4.90
C SER A 869 -14.02 18.01 4.10
N GLN A 870 -14.00 16.76 4.60
CA GLN A 870 -13.46 15.60 3.87
C GLN A 870 -14.41 15.13 2.78
N GLN A 871 -15.71 15.42 2.89
CA GLN A 871 -16.67 15.11 1.84
C GLN A 871 -16.48 16.12 0.69
N THR A 872 -16.30 15.62 -0.53
CA THR A 872 -16.00 16.46 -1.70
C THR A 872 -17.24 16.90 -2.47
N GLU A 873 -18.41 16.38 -2.10
CA GLU A 873 -19.66 16.49 -2.86
C GLU A 873 -20.61 17.58 -2.33
N TRP A 874 -20.18 18.40 -1.37
CA TRP A 874 -20.95 19.56 -0.89
C TRP A 874 -21.22 20.55 -2.03
N THR A 875 -22.45 21.07 -2.09
CA THR A 875 -22.72 22.23 -2.95
C THR A 875 -22.04 23.49 -2.38
N LEU A 876 -21.82 24.49 -3.23
CA LEU A 876 -21.24 25.77 -2.80
C LEU A 876 -22.12 26.46 -1.72
N THR A 877 -23.44 26.29 -1.80
CA THR A 877 -24.39 26.86 -0.85
C THR A 877 -24.39 26.11 0.48
N GLN A 878 -24.37 24.78 0.49
CA GLN A 878 -24.20 23.99 1.71
C GLN A 878 -22.85 24.31 2.38
N ALA A 879 -21.76 24.37 1.60
CA ALA A 879 -20.45 24.76 2.13
C ALA A 879 -20.47 26.17 2.74
N ARG A 880 -21.27 27.09 2.18
CA ARG A 880 -21.47 28.42 2.72
C ARG A 880 -22.20 28.39 4.07
N SER A 881 -23.27 27.59 4.21
CA SER A 881 -23.98 27.40 5.47
C SER A 881 -23.09 26.77 6.54
N ILE A 882 -22.27 25.77 6.19
CA ILE A 882 -21.30 25.15 7.12
C ILE A 882 -20.30 26.19 7.64
N LEU A 883 -19.75 27.02 6.74
CA LEU A 883 -18.81 28.08 7.11
C LEU A 883 -19.47 29.10 8.05
N GLN A 884 -20.69 29.54 7.73
CA GLN A 884 -21.39 30.54 8.52
C GLN A 884 -21.75 30.01 9.91
N GLY A 885 -22.33 28.81 10.00
CA GLY A 885 -22.64 28.17 11.28
C GLY A 885 -21.40 28.00 12.15
N PHE A 886 -20.27 27.55 11.59
CA PHE A 886 -19.01 27.46 12.33
C PHE A 886 -18.58 28.83 12.91
N LEU A 887 -18.64 29.90 12.11
CA LEU A 887 -18.22 31.23 12.58
C LEU A 887 -19.14 31.79 13.66
N GLU A 888 -20.46 31.59 13.51
CA GLU A 888 -21.46 32.03 14.47
C GLU A 888 -21.36 31.27 15.79
N ASP A 889 -21.33 29.94 15.75
CA ASP A 889 -21.32 29.09 16.95
C ASP A 889 -20.00 29.14 17.72
N SER A 890 -18.87 29.25 17.01
CA SER A 890 -17.56 29.40 17.66
C SER A 890 -17.28 30.81 18.17
N GLY A 891 -18.10 31.80 17.76
CA GLY A 891 -17.86 33.23 18.02
C GLY A 891 -16.62 33.79 17.30
N HIS A 892 -16.11 33.09 16.29
CA HIS A 892 -14.98 33.54 15.49
C HIS A 892 -15.42 34.40 14.30
N THR A 893 -14.59 35.37 13.97
CA THR A 893 -14.62 36.03 12.66
C THR A 893 -13.45 35.53 11.81
N ILE A 894 -13.53 35.70 10.49
CA ILE A 894 -12.46 35.29 9.56
C ILE A 894 -11.08 35.83 9.96
N SER A 895 -11.00 37.04 10.53
CA SER A 895 -9.74 37.63 10.96
C SER A 895 -9.19 37.02 12.26
N THR A 896 -10.04 36.39 13.07
CA THR A 896 -9.63 35.74 14.32
C THR A 896 -9.13 34.31 14.11
N LEU A 897 -9.54 33.66 13.01
CA LEU A 897 -9.15 32.28 12.67
C LEU A 897 -7.64 32.05 12.78
N LYS A 898 -7.27 30.89 13.30
CA LYS A 898 -5.90 30.38 13.41
C LYS A 898 -5.58 29.48 12.23
N SER A 899 -4.30 29.16 12.08
CA SER A 899 -3.84 28.29 11.00
C SER A 899 -4.49 26.89 11.02
N PHE A 900 -4.81 26.34 12.21
CA PHE A 900 -5.50 25.06 12.31
C PHE A 900 -6.98 25.13 11.92
N ASP A 901 -7.65 26.27 12.11
CA ASP A 901 -9.01 26.50 11.63
C ASP A 901 -9.05 26.50 10.10
N LEU A 902 -8.08 27.18 9.48
CA LEU A 902 -7.96 27.20 8.02
C LEU A 902 -7.70 25.78 7.47
N VAL A 903 -6.83 25.01 8.13
CA VAL A 903 -6.55 23.62 7.72
C VAL A 903 -7.77 22.72 7.91
N GLY A 904 -8.52 22.87 9.02
CA GLY A 904 -9.72 22.08 9.29
C GLY A 904 -10.89 22.41 8.36
N LEU A 905 -11.09 23.69 8.01
CA LEU A 905 -12.11 24.12 7.05
C LEU A 905 -11.90 23.48 5.66
N GLY A 906 -10.65 23.25 5.26
CA GLY A 906 -10.34 22.48 4.04
C GLY A 906 -11.06 23.03 2.79
N THR A 907 -11.81 22.18 2.11
CA THR A 907 -12.57 22.53 0.89
C THR A 907 -13.64 23.61 1.11
N ILE A 908 -14.14 23.75 2.34
CA ILE A 908 -15.12 24.79 2.72
C ILE A 908 -14.53 26.20 2.52
N LEU A 909 -13.20 26.37 2.60
CA LEU A 909 -12.54 27.64 2.27
C LEU A 909 -12.81 28.12 0.85
N CYS A 910 -13.16 27.22 -0.08
CA CYS A 910 -13.51 27.61 -1.45
C CYS A 910 -14.85 28.36 -1.55
N ALA A 911 -15.66 28.39 -0.49
CA ALA A 911 -16.91 29.15 -0.40
C ALA A 911 -16.74 30.58 0.14
N LEU A 912 -15.52 30.99 0.49
CA LEU A 912 -15.22 32.36 0.92
C LEU A 912 -15.33 33.36 -0.23
N ASN A 913 -15.85 34.54 0.07
CA ASN A 913 -15.85 35.66 -0.87
C ASN A 913 -14.52 36.45 -0.81
N ALA A 914 -14.34 37.37 -1.75
CA ALA A 914 -13.08 38.11 -1.87
C ALA A 914 -12.73 38.94 -0.63
N SER A 915 -13.69 39.62 0.00
CA SER A 915 -13.47 40.41 1.22
C SER A 915 -13.10 39.55 2.42
N GLU A 916 -13.71 38.37 2.55
CA GLU A 916 -13.41 37.42 3.62
C GLU A 916 -12.00 36.85 3.47
N ILE A 917 -11.63 36.39 2.26
CA ILE A 917 -10.27 35.88 2.00
C ILE A 917 -9.21 36.92 2.38
N MET A 918 -9.45 38.19 2.01
CA MET A 918 -8.54 39.29 2.34
C MET A 918 -8.52 39.66 3.83
N SER A 919 -9.49 39.19 4.62
CA SER A 919 -9.55 39.41 6.07
C SER A 919 -8.74 38.38 6.87
N ILE A 920 -8.28 37.30 6.23
CA ILE A 920 -7.44 36.27 6.87
C ILE A 920 -6.11 36.90 7.28
N ARG A 921 -5.64 36.64 8.51
CA ARG A 921 -4.32 37.12 8.96
C ARG A 921 -3.20 36.45 8.17
N SER A 922 -2.33 37.26 7.54
CA SER A 922 -1.21 36.79 6.71
C SER A 922 -0.33 35.74 7.41
N ALA A 923 -0.04 35.91 8.70
CA ALA A 923 0.78 34.97 9.49
C ALA A 923 0.09 33.61 9.75
N GLU A 924 -1.24 33.55 9.75
CA GLU A 924 -1.99 32.28 9.87
C GLU A 924 -2.13 31.62 8.49
N PHE A 925 -2.34 32.43 7.45
CA PHE A 925 -2.34 31.97 6.06
C PHE A 925 -1.00 31.34 5.67
N SER A 926 0.13 32.00 5.95
CA SER A 926 1.47 31.49 5.62
C SER A 926 1.78 30.16 6.31
N ALA A 927 1.21 29.92 7.49
CA ALA A 927 1.36 28.67 8.23
C ALA A 927 0.49 27.53 7.65
N ALA A 928 -0.65 27.84 7.03
CA ALA A 928 -1.59 26.87 6.47
C ALA A 928 -1.49 26.69 4.95
N VAL A 929 -0.74 27.55 4.25
CA VAL A 929 -0.75 27.68 2.78
C VAL A 929 -0.44 26.38 2.06
N ALA A 930 0.41 25.50 2.60
CA ALA A 930 0.73 24.21 1.98
C ALA A 930 -0.50 23.30 1.82
N ARG A 931 -1.46 23.37 2.76
CA ARG A 931 -2.72 22.63 2.68
C ARG A 931 -3.76 23.36 1.83
N ILE A 932 -3.82 24.69 1.94
CA ILE A 932 -4.69 25.52 1.08
C ILE A 932 -4.30 25.36 -0.40
N GLY A 933 -3.00 25.22 -0.69
CA GLY A 933 -2.45 24.97 -2.01
C GLY A 933 -2.81 23.62 -2.63
N LEU A 934 -3.48 22.73 -1.89
CA LEU A 934 -4.01 21.46 -2.41
C LEU A 934 -5.49 21.55 -2.79
N LEU A 935 -6.16 22.68 -2.49
CA LEU A 935 -7.59 22.83 -2.71
C LEU A 935 -7.93 23.13 -4.17
N PHE A 936 -9.03 22.55 -4.64
CA PHE A 936 -9.52 22.68 -6.02
C PHE A 936 -10.57 23.80 -6.18
N CYS A 937 -10.25 25.01 -5.71
CA CYS A 937 -11.17 26.14 -5.78
C CYS A 937 -11.35 26.70 -7.22
N SER A 938 -12.36 27.56 -7.38
CA SER A 938 -12.61 28.29 -8.62
C SER A 938 -11.53 29.37 -8.88
N THR A 939 -11.31 29.73 -10.15
CA THR A 939 -10.30 30.75 -10.53
C THR A 939 -10.46 32.09 -9.78
N PRO A 940 -11.69 32.64 -9.58
CA PRO A 940 -11.85 33.88 -8.81
C PRO A 940 -11.34 33.75 -7.36
N VAL A 941 -11.54 32.61 -6.72
CA VAL A 941 -11.08 32.34 -5.35
C VAL A 941 -9.55 32.20 -5.32
N LEU A 942 -8.98 31.44 -6.27
CA LEU A 942 -7.52 31.28 -6.40
C LEU A 942 -6.82 32.64 -6.58
N LYS A 943 -7.40 33.57 -7.34
CA LYS A 943 -6.89 34.94 -7.50
C LYS A 943 -6.81 35.71 -6.18
N GLN A 944 -7.74 35.50 -5.25
CA GLN A 944 -7.69 36.16 -3.94
C GLN A 944 -6.69 35.48 -3.00
N PHE A 945 -6.63 34.15 -3.00
CA PHE A 945 -5.57 33.44 -2.27
C PHE A 945 -4.17 33.78 -2.79
N LYS A 946 -4.03 34.08 -4.09
CA LYS A 946 -2.78 34.60 -4.68
C LYS A 946 -2.37 35.92 -4.02
N LYS A 947 -3.29 36.86 -3.80
CA LYS A 947 -3.00 38.12 -3.09
C LYS A 947 -2.60 37.91 -1.63
N MET A 948 -3.20 36.92 -0.97
CA MET A 948 -2.79 36.51 0.37
C MET A 948 -1.37 35.91 0.38
N ALA A 949 -1.03 35.11 -0.64
CA ALA A 949 0.33 34.62 -0.83
C ALA A 949 1.31 35.77 -1.11
N GLU A 950 0.91 36.80 -1.85
CA GLU A 950 1.76 37.99 -2.06
C GLU A 950 2.03 38.74 -0.76
N SER A 951 1.03 38.81 0.12
CA SER A 951 1.18 39.42 1.45
C SER A 951 2.10 38.60 2.36
N ALA A 952 2.15 37.28 2.20
CA ALA A 952 2.97 36.36 3.00
C ALA A 952 4.41 36.19 2.48
N PHE A 953 4.59 36.19 1.16
CA PHE A 953 5.85 35.79 0.50
C PHE A 953 6.46 36.86 -0.41
N GLY A 954 5.87 38.06 -0.46
CA GLY A 954 6.25 39.13 -1.38
C GLY A 954 5.59 38.99 -2.75
N ILE A 955 5.84 39.95 -3.65
CA ILE A 955 5.22 40.02 -4.98
C ILE A 955 5.43 38.74 -5.79
N ALA A 956 4.44 38.36 -6.62
CA ALA A 956 4.45 37.10 -7.36
C ALA A 956 5.73 36.87 -8.18
N THR A 957 6.23 37.91 -8.85
CA THR A 957 7.42 37.85 -9.70
C THR A 957 8.73 37.58 -8.94
N SER A 958 8.73 37.70 -7.61
CA SER A 958 9.89 37.41 -6.75
C SER A 958 9.90 35.98 -6.20
N TRP A 959 8.85 35.19 -6.46
CA TRP A 959 8.73 33.84 -5.93
C TRP A 959 9.76 32.89 -6.55
N ASN A 960 10.37 32.07 -5.69
CA ASN A 960 11.36 31.06 -6.07
C ASN A 960 10.74 29.66 -6.10
N SER A 961 11.54 28.65 -6.46
CA SER A 961 11.11 27.24 -6.55
C SER A 961 10.49 26.70 -5.26
N SER A 962 10.97 27.09 -4.08
CA SER A 962 10.40 26.63 -2.79
C SER A 962 9.02 27.23 -2.54
N ILE A 963 8.80 28.49 -2.91
CA ILE A 963 7.50 29.17 -2.75
C ILE A 963 6.48 28.61 -3.74
N LEU A 964 6.85 28.44 -5.02
CA LEU A 964 5.97 27.86 -6.05
C LEU A 964 5.48 26.46 -5.68
N GLN A 965 6.35 25.63 -5.07
CA GLN A 965 5.96 24.32 -4.56
C GLN A 965 5.09 24.40 -3.30
N GLU A 966 5.25 25.44 -2.45
CA GLU A 966 4.47 25.60 -1.22
C GLU A 966 3.05 26.10 -1.50
N ILE A 967 2.86 27.02 -2.46
CA ILE A 967 1.54 27.60 -2.77
C ILE A 967 0.66 26.70 -3.65
N GLY A 968 1.25 25.75 -4.38
CA GLY A 968 0.54 24.76 -5.17
C GLY A 968 -0.50 25.33 -6.14
N ALA A 969 -1.74 24.85 -6.06
CA ALA A 969 -2.87 25.22 -6.91
C ALA A 969 -3.18 26.73 -6.91
N ILE A 970 -2.78 27.49 -5.87
CA ILE A 970 -2.95 28.95 -5.80
C ILE A 970 -2.26 29.65 -6.97
N ALA A 971 -1.17 29.08 -7.50
CA ALA A 971 -0.50 29.61 -8.69
C ALA A 971 -1.38 29.61 -9.95
N GLY A 972 -2.48 28.85 -9.99
CA GLY A 972 -3.51 28.96 -11.04
C GLY A 972 -4.25 30.30 -11.06
N GLY A 973 -4.11 31.12 -10.01
CA GLY A 973 -4.67 32.47 -9.90
C GLY A 973 -3.75 33.60 -10.41
N LEU A 974 -2.58 33.28 -10.98
CA LEU A 974 -1.68 34.27 -11.56
C LEU A 974 -2.32 34.99 -12.76
N ASN A 975 -1.97 36.25 -12.95
CA ASN A 975 -2.36 36.99 -14.16
C ASN A 975 -1.33 36.83 -15.29
N GLU A 976 -1.65 37.38 -16.45
CA GLU A 976 -0.83 37.27 -17.66
C GLU A 976 0.58 37.87 -17.48
N ASP A 977 0.69 39.07 -16.94
CA ASP A 977 1.96 39.78 -16.77
C ASP A 977 2.86 39.08 -15.74
N GLU A 978 2.27 38.62 -14.64
CA GLU A 978 2.95 37.85 -13.60
C GLU A 978 3.48 36.53 -14.15
N LEU A 979 2.66 35.79 -14.91
CA LEU A 979 3.04 34.51 -15.49
C LEU A 979 4.18 34.67 -16.51
N LYS A 980 4.11 35.69 -17.36
CA LYS A 980 5.17 36.04 -18.33
C LYS A 980 6.50 36.40 -17.68
N ALA A 981 6.46 37.07 -16.53
CA ALA A 981 7.66 37.56 -15.86
C ALA A 981 8.53 36.46 -15.22
N PHE A 982 8.00 35.25 -15.00
CA PHE A 982 8.77 34.15 -14.42
C PHE A 982 9.87 33.65 -15.35
N ASP A 983 11.07 33.44 -14.80
CA ASP A 983 12.16 32.81 -15.53
C ASP A 983 11.82 31.37 -15.96
N LYS A 984 12.30 30.96 -17.13
CA LYS A 984 12.05 29.62 -17.69
C LYS A 984 12.50 28.49 -16.77
N ASN A 985 13.53 28.69 -15.93
CA ASN A 985 14.01 27.68 -15.00
C ASN A 985 13.07 27.45 -13.81
N LEU A 986 12.09 28.33 -13.58
CA LEU A 986 11.09 28.17 -12.53
C LEU A 986 9.87 27.35 -12.97
N MET A 987 9.64 27.21 -14.28
CA MET A 987 8.50 26.51 -14.87
C MET A 987 8.31 25.05 -14.37
N PRO A 988 9.37 24.25 -14.15
CA PRO A 988 9.21 22.89 -13.59
C PRO A 988 8.76 22.85 -12.13
N TYR A 989 8.91 23.95 -11.39
CA TYR A 989 8.60 24.01 -9.96
C TYR A 989 7.18 24.50 -9.67
N PHE A 990 6.38 24.78 -10.69
CA PHE A 990 4.93 24.81 -10.53
C PHE A 990 4.44 23.40 -10.18
N GLN A 991 3.46 23.29 -9.30
CA GLN A 991 2.82 21.99 -9.10
C GLN A 991 1.96 21.64 -10.32
N PRO A 992 1.90 20.36 -10.73
CA PRO A 992 1.14 19.94 -11.92
C PRO A 992 -0.33 20.38 -11.89
N VAL A 993 -0.97 20.34 -10.71
CA VAL A 993 -2.35 20.80 -10.51
C VAL A 993 -2.55 22.29 -10.85
N ALA A 994 -1.54 23.13 -10.56
CA ALA A 994 -1.62 24.56 -10.82
C ALA A 994 -1.67 24.84 -12.33
N ILE A 995 -0.86 24.12 -13.12
CA ILE A 995 -0.81 24.26 -14.59
C ILE A 995 -2.19 24.01 -15.21
N GLY A 996 -2.87 22.94 -14.80
CA GLY A 996 -4.21 22.63 -15.30
C GLY A 996 -5.29 23.63 -14.87
N ARG A 997 -5.00 24.49 -13.89
CA ARG A 997 -5.94 25.50 -13.34
C ARG A 997 -5.71 26.91 -13.87
N ILE A 998 -4.61 27.17 -14.58
CA ILE A 998 -4.38 28.45 -15.26
C ILE A 998 -5.40 28.57 -16.41
N PRO A 999 -6.22 29.64 -16.49
CA PRO A 999 -7.14 29.85 -17.61
C PRO A 999 -6.42 29.83 -18.97
N ALA A 1000 -7.07 29.29 -20.00
CA ALA A 1000 -6.48 29.13 -21.34
C ALA A 1000 -6.00 30.46 -21.94
N GLU A 1001 -6.76 31.54 -21.70
CA GLU A 1001 -6.46 32.90 -22.14
C GLU A 1001 -5.20 33.49 -21.49
N ILE A 1002 -4.86 33.03 -20.27
CA ILE A 1002 -3.67 33.45 -19.54
C ILE A 1002 -2.49 32.53 -19.90
N PHE A 1003 -2.74 31.22 -20.03
CA PHE A 1003 -1.71 30.23 -20.35
C PHE A 1003 -1.04 30.46 -21.71
N GLN A 1004 -1.81 30.89 -22.73
CA GLN A 1004 -1.28 31.20 -24.07
C GLN A 1004 -0.20 32.28 -24.08
N ALA A 1005 -0.09 33.06 -22.99
CA ALA A 1005 0.84 34.17 -22.89
C ALA A 1005 2.27 33.71 -22.57
N LEU A 1006 2.47 32.45 -22.18
CA LEU A 1006 3.79 31.87 -21.96
C LEU A 1006 4.63 31.87 -23.24
N SER A 1007 5.90 32.26 -23.11
CA SER A 1007 6.85 32.18 -24.21
C SER A 1007 7.14 30.72 -24.60
N THR A 1008 7.62 30.53 -25.83
CA THR A 1008 8.05 29.20 -26.31
C THR A 1008 9.16 28.61 -25.42
N GLU A 1009 10.03 29.44 -24.85
CA GLU A 1009 11.07 29.02 -23.90
C GLU A 1009 10.49 28.55 -22.57
N GLN A 1010 9.52 29.26 -22.01
CA GLN A 1010 8.86 28.85 -20.77
C GLN A 1010 8.12 27.53 -20.96
N ILE A 1011 7.36 27.38 -22.05
CA ILE A 1011 6.63 26.14 -22.35
C ILE A 1011 7.61 24.96 -22.51
N ALA A 1012 8.72 25.14 -23.22
CA ALA A 1012 9.73 24.09 -23.39
C ALA A 1012 10.38 23.65 -22.07
N ASN A 1013 10.40 24.53 -21.05
CA ASN A 1013 10.95 24.25 -19.73
C ASN A 1013 9.89 23.89 -18.68
N LEU A 1014 8.62 23.66 -19.04
CA LEU A 1014 7.63 23.16 -18.08
C LEU A 1014 8.07 21.83 -17.44
N GLY A 1015 8.85 21.04 -18.17
CA GLY A 1015 9.18 19.68 -17.77
C GLY A 1015 8.03 18.70 -18.05
N PRO A 1016 8.31 17.39 -17.96
CA PRO A 1016 7.41 16.34 -18.43
C PRO A 1016 6.09 16.29 -17.67
N GLU A 1017 6.14 16.40 -16.34
CA GLU A 1017 4.98 16.30 -15.45
C GLU A 1017 4.00 17.47 -15.61
N ASN A 1018 4.50 18.70 -15.70
CA ASN A 1018 3.68 19.90 -15.87
C ASN A 1018 3.14 20.01 -17.29
N ALA A 1019 3.93 19.68 -18.31
CA ALA A 1019 3.49 19.66 -19.70
C ALA A 1019 2.32 18.67 -19.92
N ALA A 1020 2.33 17.54 -19.21
CA ALA A 1020 1.25 16.56 -19.28
C ALA A 1020 -0.08 17.06 -18.69
N MET A 1021 -0.04 18.04 -17.78
CA MET A 1021 -1.24 18.65 -17.18
C MET A 1021 -1.87 19.77 -18.03
N VAL A 1022 -1.26 20.13 -19.16
CA VAL A 1022 -1.82 21.13 -20.07
C VAL A 1022 -3.10 20.60 -20.71
N THR A 1023 -4.21 21.25 -20.36
CA THR A 1023 -5.58 20.89 -20.75
C THR A 1023 -5.82 21.07 -22.25
N LYS A 1024 -6.86 20.40 -22.78
CA LYS A 1024 -7.26 20.54 -24.18
C LYS A 1024 -7.55 22.00 -24.56
N SER A 1025 -8.31 22.72 -23.72
CA SER A 1025 -8.65 24.13 -23.94
C SER A 1025 -7.42 25.05 -23.95
N GLN A 1026 -6.40 24.76 -23.13
CA GLN A 1026 -5.12 25.49 -23.18
C GLN A 1026 -4.38 25.22 -24.49
N ARG A 1027 -4.31 23.96 -24.95
CA ARG A 1027 -3.62 23.58 -26.19
C ARG A 1027 -4.22 24.26 -27.42
N GLU A 1028 -5.54 24.36 -27.50
CA GLU A 1028 -6.27 24.98 -28.62
C GLU A 1028 -5.96 26.48 -28.80
N ARG A 1029 -5.45 27.15 -27.75
CA ARG A 1029 -5.05 28.57 -27.78
C ARG A 1029 -3.58 28.80 -28.15
N LEU A 1030 -2.75 27.75 -28.19
CA LEU A 1030 -1.32 27.87 -28.46
C LEU A 1030 -1.05 27.98 -29.97
N ASN A 1031 -0.08 28.81 -30.33
CA ASN A 1031 0.42 28.84 -31.71
C ASN A 1031 1.34 27.65 -32.01
N GLU A 1032 1.69 27.44 -33.29
CA GLU A 1032 2.50 26.30 -33.73
C GLU A 1032 3.85 26.18 -33.00
N SER A 1033 4.55 27.30 -32.79
CA SER A 1033 5.85 27.29 -32.09
C SER A 1033 5.73 26.94 -30.60
N GLN A 1034 4.63 27.35 -29.97
CA GLN A 1034 4.29 26.99 -28.59
C GLN A 1034 3.88 25.52 -28.49
N LEU A 1035 3.10 25.01 -29.44
CA LEU A 1035 2.74 23.59 -29.52
C LEU A 1035 3.97 22.70 -29.71
N GLN A 1036 4.92 23.11 -30.57
CA GLN A 1036 6.19 22.41 -30.72
C GLN A 1036 7.00 22.43 -29.41
N SER A 1037 7.04 23.57 -28.72
CA SER A 1037 7.72 23.68 -27.43
C SER A 1037 7.05 22.82 -26.34
N LEU A 1038 5.71 22.71 -26.37
CA LEU A 1038 4.96 21.82 -25.48
C LEU A 1038 5.31 20.36 -25.77
N GLN A 1039 5.41 19.99 -27.04
CA GLN A 1039 5.83 18.65 -27.46
C GLN A 1039 7.25 18.32 -26.96
N LEU A 1040 8.19 19.27 -27.07
CA LEU A 1040 9.55 19.09 -26.51
C LEU A 1040 9.52 18.82 -25.00
N ALA A 1041 8.72 19.57 -24.24
CA ALA A 1041 8.56 19.35 -22.81
C ALA A 1041 7.89 18.00 -22.50
N LEU A 1042 6.88 17.61 -23.29
CA LEU A 1042 6.20 16.30 -23.22
C LEU A 1042 7.09 15.12 -23.63
N ASP A 1043 8.17 15.33 -24.37
CA ASP A 1043 9.12 14.28 -24.71
C ASP A 1043 10.30 14.24 -23.72
N GLY A 1044 10.48 15.30 -22.94
CA GLY A 1044 11.67 15.52 -22.11
C GLY A 1044 12.90 15.88 -22.95
N ALA A 1045 12.70 16.48 -24.12
CA ALA A 1045 13.74 16.88 -25.06
C ALA A 1045 14.41 18.20 -24.66
N ARG A 1046 15.66 18.43 -25.11
CA ARG A 1046 16.37 19.71 -24.95
C ARG A 1046 16.49 20.42 -26.29
N ARG A 1047 16.35 21.75 -26.30
CA ARG A 1047 16.47 22.55 -27.54
C ARG A 1047 17.85 22.45 -28.21
N SER A 1048 18.94 22.31 -27.46
CA SER A 1048 20.30 22.23 -28.04
C SER A 1048 20.53 21.02 -28.95
N THR A 1049 19.69 20.00 -28.88
CA THR A 1049 19.83 18.76 -29.66
C THR A 1049 19.21 18.82 -31.07
N GLN A 1050 18.33 19.79 -31.36
CA GLN A 1050 17.75 19.93 -32.71
C GLN A 1050 18.78 20.42 -33.74
N GLU A 1051 19.82 21.15 -33.32
CA GLU A 1051 20.91 21.56 -34.23
C GLU A 1051 21.74 20.38 -34.73
N MET A 1052 21.77 19.24 -34.00
CA MET A 1052 22.44 18.02 -34.46
C MET A 1052 21.59 17.16 -35.42
N HIS A 1053 20.27 17.21 -35.34
CA HIS A 1053 19.39 16.42 -36.21
C HIS A 1053 18.95 17.16 -37.48
N GLY A 1054 19.02 18.49 -37.51
CA GLY A 1054 18.66 19.31 -38.68
C GLY A 1054 19.62 19.21 -39.88
N SER A 1055 20.80 18.58 -39.73
CA SER A 1055 21.76 18.42 -40.85
C SER A 1055 21.62 17.11 -41.63
N ALA A 1056 20.66 16.25 -41.28
CA ALA A 1056 20.40 14.98 -41.96
C ALA A 1056 18.98 14.95 -42.54
N SER A 1057 18.69 15.89 -43.45
CA SER A 1057 17.52 15.79 -44.34
C SER A 1057 18.03 15.82 -45.78
N THR A 1058 18.09 14.64 -46.38
CA THR A 1058 18.49 14.36 -47.76
C THR A 1058 17.62 15.11 -48.77
N THR A 1059 18.26 15.96 -49.57
CA THR A 1059 17.72 16.50 -50.82
C THR A 1059 17.51 15.36 -51.84
N PRO A 1060 16.38 15.27 -52.56
CA PRO A 1060 16.23 14.28 -53.62
C PRO A 1060 17.07 14.70 -54.84
N LEU A 1061 18.07 13.89 -55.20
CA LEU A 1061 18.77 14.02 -56.48
C LEU A 1061 17.83 13.56 -57.61
N ALA A 1062 17.50 14.49 -58.49
CA ALA A 1062 16.81 14.22 -59.75
C ALA A 1062 17.67 13.28 -60.63
N GLN A 1063 17.07 12.19 -61.08
CA GLN A 1063 17.63 11.27 -62.07
C GLN A 1063 17.37 11.81 -63.48
N THR A 1064 18.43 11.91 -64.29
CA THR A 1064 18.35 12.05 -65.75
C THR A 1064 18.92 10.79 -66.40
N PRO A 1065 18.36 10.29 -67.53
CA PRO A 1065 18.60 8.94 -68.02
C PRO A 1065 19.84 8.83 -68.91
N ALA A 1066 20.51 7.68 -68.88
CA ALA A 1066 21.57 7.32 -69.82
C ALA A 1066 20.97 6.74 -71.13
N PRO A 1067 21.60 6.99 -72.30
CA PRO A 1067 21.09 6.53 -73.59
C PRO A 1067 21.47 5.06 -73.86
N SER A 1068 20.59 4.41 -74.61
CA SER A 1068 20.61 3.03 -75.08
C SER A 1068 21.76 2.69 -76.04
N GLY A 1069 22.23 1.44 -75.95
CA GLY A 1069 23.00 0.75 -76.99
C GLY A 1069 22.78 -0.77 -76.87
N GLU A 1070 21.92 -1.28 -77.76
CA GLU A 1070 21.55 -2.68 -78.08
C GLU A 1070 20.89 -3.57 -77.01
#